data_AF-A0A946QV89-F1
#
_entry.id   AF-A0A946QV89-F1
#
_cell.length_a   1.000
_cell.length_b   1.000
_cell.length_c   1.000
_cell.angle_alpha   90.00
_cell.angle_beta   90.00
_cell.angle_gamma   90.00
#
_symmetry.space_group_name_H-M   'P 1'
#
loop_
_entity.id
_entity.type
_entity.pdbx_description
1 polymer ?
#
loop_
_entity_poly.entity_id
_entity_poly.type
_entity_poly.pdbx_seq_one_letter_code
_entity_poly.pdbx_strand_id
1 'polypeptide(L)'
;MQKIHVGFLGAGGIAQAHVYSIQALKFYYGEIPEIILESVASAREESRESFAKKFGFKCAQTVKEFSANEKIDAVFILGPNKVHFEHFKLALQMPNVKYIYLEKPVCSSQKEEEAMKELLKNADSSIKIQVGFQYLQTSSVREALNFWKSGELGKPIHFDLKYYHGDYLQESYREKRVTRLTPAPDGGAMADLGSHGISLLMAFMGEKLQITSALQGGNFQGVPSGSDLFSSLALIEPETGAVGNMSASRISSGTGDLVYLEIYAEKGAIRYSSQNSEYFEYYLEGSNQWIKQMVGSNYKPVTSFPSGHVPPGWLRSMVHAHYRFFTGDDKQSFNTDLNHGLAVQRIVRETADHLLILEKNIKMAKRSSGVLLHISSLPGNEGIGTLGESAFRFVDFLAENNQKLWQILPLGPVGFGNSPYQCYSAFAGNPLFIDLNLLVNDLLLQDHDLRNKPKFSSRRADFQKIGKWKNPLLRRAFKNFASKSQDGLNVNYSSFLEKNEWWLNDYALFMAAKKYFKNKVWNDWDDEIKRRLEKSLKKLRVELAGEIEYQKFLQFLFFKQWFQLKEYANLKGVKIIGDVPLYVSTDSVDVWANTDIYQLDKNLKPTQVGGVPPDYFSETGQLWGNPVFNWQRLKERDFDWWIARLYFNQNMFDLVRIDHFRGLESFWSVPANEKTAINGEWIPAGGNELMAKFKEQAGGLSFIAEDLGVITPEVEKLRDDFKLPGMKVLQFAFSSDKTNENLPHNYGNNFVVFTGTHDNNTTLGWLRSVKGEEKKLVNIYLGRRKKQALKKSIEMAWSSSAKMAVIPLQDLLGFGSKARMNTPGISSGNWGWRFQWGQLKQKHSKFLKEITNKYNR
;
A
#
# COMPACT_ATOMS: atom_id res chain seq x y z
N MET A 1 40.18 -7.62 37.18
CA MET A 1 38.83 -7.37 36.63
C MET A 1 38.89 -7.47 35.13
N GLN A 2 37.93 -8.13 34.50
CA GLN A 2 37.77 -8.13 33.04
C GLN A 2 37.48 -6.70 32.58
N LYS A 3 38.20 -6.21 31.56
CA LYS A 3 37.95 -4.92 30.92
C LYS A 3 37.01 -5.13 29.75
N ILE A 4 36.01 -4.26 29.58
CA ILE A 4 35.10 -4.26 28.43
C ILE A 4 35.12 -2.87 27.81
N HIS A 5 35.57 -2.80 26.57
CA HIS A 5 35.63 -1.58 25.78
C HIS A 5 34.32 -1.40 25.01
N VAL A 6 33.62 -0.31 25.34
CA VAL A 6 32.29 -0.01 24.83
C VAL A 6 32.35 1.03 23.72
N GLY A 7 31.71 0.72 22.60
CA GLY A 7 31.52 1.59 21.45
C GLY A 7 30.05 1.98 21.26
N PHE A 8 29.78 3.26 21.02
CA PHE A 8 28.42 3.79 20.80
C PHE A 8 28.19 4.19 19.34
N LEU A 9 27.19 3.59 18.69
CA LEU A 9 26.66 4.01 17.39
C LEU A 9 25.44 4.92 17.61
N GLY A 10 25.71 6.19 17.88
CA GLY A 10 24.71 7.20 18.18
C GLY A 10 25.16 8.14 19.31
N ALA A 11 24.93 9.44 19.16
CA ALA A 11 25.32 10.48 20.13
C ALA A 11 24.13 11.33 20.59
N GLY A 12 22.92 10.75 20.59
CA GLY A 12 21.67 11.42 20.94
C GLY A 12 21.34 11.44 22.43
N GLY A 13 20.12 11.86 22.79
CA GLY A 13 19.66 11.91 24.18
C GLY A 13 19.63 10.54 24.87
N ILE A 14 19.18 9.49 24.15
CA ILE A 14 19.18 8.12 24.68
C ILE A 14 20.60 7.64 25.02
N ALA A 15 21.59 8.00 24.20
CA ALA A 15 22.98 7.69 24.46
C ALA A 15 23.50 8.29 25.77
N GLN A 16 23.09 9.52 26.12
CA GLN A 16 23.46 10.12 27.41
C GLN A 16 22.94 9.27 28.59
N ALA A 17 21.72 8.77 28.47
CA ALA A 17 21.11 7.94 29.49
C ALA A 17 21.85 6.58 29.64
N HIS A 18 22.29 5.97 28.53
CA HIS A 18 23.10 4.75 28.59
C HIS A 18 24.48 4.99 29.20
N VAL A 19 25.18 6.07 28.84
CA VAL A 19 26.46 6.43 29.46
C VAL A 19 26.30 6.56 30.98
N TYR A 20 25.30 7.32 31.41
CA TYR A 20 25.01 7.47 32.84
C TYR A 20 24.81 6.11 33.51
N SER A 21 24.00 5.25 32.90
CA SER A 21 23.67 3.96 33.50
C SER A 21 24.88 3.02 33.58
N ILE A 22 25.72 3.01 32.55
CA ILE A 22 27.00 2.27 32.55
C ILE A 22 27.92 2.78 33.65
N GLN A 23 28.13 4.10 33.73
CA GLN A 23 29.00 4.71 34.74
C GLN A 23 28.47 4.52 36.16
N ALA A 24 27.15 4.42 36.30
CA ALA A 24 26.49 4.24 37.58
C ALA A 24 26.63 2.81 38.14
N LEU A 25 26.91 1.80 37.30
CA LEU A 25 26.98 0.39 37.71
C LEU A 25 27.84 0.18 38.97
N LYS A 26 29.02 0.79 39.02
CA LYS A 26 29.99 0.66 40.13
C LYS A 26 29.49 1.18 41.48
N PHE A 27 28.45 2.02 41.48
CA PHE A 27 27.85 2.53 42.70
C PHE A 27 26.75 1.61 43.23
N TYR A 28 26.21 0.71 42.39
CA TYR A 28 25.11 -0.18 42.75
C TYR A 28 25.53 -1.65 42.91
N TYR A 29 26.61 -2.07 42.23
CA TYR A 29 27.05 -3.47 42.21
C TYR A 29 28.54 -3.57 42.50
N GLY A 30 28.92 -4.56 43.33
CA GLY A 30 30.30 -4.78 43.77
C GLY A 30 31.18 -5.56 42.78
N GLU A 31 30.61 -6.56 42.11
CA GLU A 31 31.31 -7.39 41.13
C GLU A 31 30.84 -7.05 39.71
N ILE A 32 31.54 -6.14 39.03
CA ILE A 32 31.29 -5.79 37.63
C ILE A 32 32.61 -5.70 36.85
N PRO A 33 32.59 -5.93 35.52
CA PRO A 33 33.74 -5.64 34.67
C PRO A 33 34.06 -4.14 34.66
N GLU A 34 35.33 -3.81 34.45
CA GLU A 34 35.78 -2.43 34.26
C GLU A 34 35.34 -1.99 32.86
N ILE A 35 34.35 -1.09 32.80
CA ILE A 35 33.81 -0.59 31.52
C ILE A 35 34.59 0.64 31.07
N ILE A 36 35.14 0.57 29.86
CA ILE A 36 35.91 1.64 29.23
C ILE A 36 35.11 2.22 28.06
N LEU A 37 34.83 3.52 28.09
CA LEU A 37 34.19 4.22 26.98
C LEU A 37 35.21 4.43 25.86
N GLU A 38 35.25 3.52 24.88
CA GLU A 38 36.30 3.47 23.86
C GLU A 38 36.02 4.45 22.73
N SER A 39 34.88 4.32 22.05
CA SER A 39 34.56 5.11 20.85
C SER A 39 33.10 5.49 20.75
N VAL A 40 32.81 6.64 20.15
CA VAL A 40 31.46 7.04 19.74
C VAL A 40 31.45 7.46 18.27
N ALA A 41 30.46 6.98 17.54
CA ALA A 41 30.22 7.30 16.15
C ALA A 41 28.82 7.88 15.94
N SER A 42 28.74 8.89 15.06
CA SER A 42 27.51 9.54 14.63
C SER A 42 27.72 10.14 13.24
N ALA A 43 26.64 10.34 12.49
CA ALA A 43 26.68 10.94 11.17
C ALA A 43 27.19 12.40 11.20
N ARG A 44 26.92 13.13 12.28
CA ARG A 44 27.38 14.53 12.45
C ARG A 44 28.66 14.54 13.27
N GLU A 45 29.73 15.10 12.70
CA GLU A 45 31.05 15.21 13.31
C GLU A 45 31.02 15.95 14.65
N GLU A 46 30.50 17.18 14.65
CA GLU A 46 30.33 18.00 15.85
C GLU A 46 29.58 17.24 16.97
N SER A 47 28.56 16.45 16.61
CA SER A 47 27.78 15.66 17.56
C SER A 47 28.61 14.56 18.20
N ARG A 48 29.43 13.81 17.45
CA ARG A 48 30.25 12.72 18.01
C ARG A 48 31.43 13.26 18.82
N GLU A 49 32.07 14.34 18.37
CA GLU A 49 33.22 14.94 19.07
C GLU A 49 32.79 15.59 20.40
N SER A 50 31.73 16.38 20.37
CA SER A 50 31.17 17.02 21.58
C SER A 50 30.72 15.97 22.60
N PHE A 51 30.07 14.90 22.13
CA PHE A 51 29.63 13.81 22.99
C PHE A 51 30.83 13.05 23.59
N ALA A 52 31.84 12.72 22.78
CA ALA A 52 33.05 12.06 23.26
C ALA A 52 33.74 12.86 24.36
N LYS A 53 33.97 14.15 24.12
CA LYS A 53 34.59 15.07 25.09
C LYS A 53 33.76 15.20 26.37
N LYS A 54 32.44 15.36 26.24
CA LYS A 54 31.55 15.57 27.39
C LYS A 54 31.48 14.37 28.33
N PHE A 55 31.51 13.16 27.77
CA PHE A 55 31.27 11.92 28.52
C PHE A 55 32.53 11.07 28.73
N GLY A 56 33.68 11.49 28.18
CA GLY A 56 34.98 10.85 28.40
C GLY A 56 35.23 9.61 27.53
N PHE A 57 34.75 9.60 26.28
CA PHE A 57 35.16 8.58 25.31
C PHE A 57 36.58 8.85 24.82
N LYS A 58 37.37 7.80 24.59
CA LYS A 58 38.76 7.96 24.12
C LYS A 58 38.86 8.54 22.71
N CYS A 59 37.92 8.22 21.83
CA CYS A 59 37.86 8.81 20.50
C CYS A 59 36.43 9.00 19.97
N ALA A 60 36.29 9.88 18.98
CA ALA A 60 35.11 10.03 18.15
C ALA A 60 35.48 9.60 16.73
N GLN A 61 34.64 8.76 16.11
CA GLN A 61 34.97 8.14 14.82
C GLN A 61 33.81 8.23 13.83
N THR A 62 34.11 8.17 12.53
CA THR A 62 33.11 7.84 11.51
C THR A 62 32.61 6.41 11.70
N VAL A 63 31.43 6.07 11.17
CA VAL A 63 30.88 4.70 11.26
C VAL A 63 31.83 3.68 10.61
N LYS A 64 32.53 4.05 9.53
CA LYS A 64 33.52 3.21 8.84
C LYS A 64 34.76 2.95 9.70
N GLU A 65 35.28 3.97 10.37
CA GLU A 65 36.41 3.81 11.30
C GLU A 65 35.99 3.01 12.54
N PHE A 66 34.77 3.23 13.03
CA PHE A 66 34.19 2.49 14.14
C PHE A 66 34.10 0.99 13.84
N SER A 67 33.63 0.60 12.64
CA SER A 67 33.55 -0.82 12.25
C SER A 67 34.90 -1.53 12.13
N ALA A 68 35.99 -0.76 11.94
CA ALA A 68 37.34 -1.29 11.87
C ALA A 68 38.06 -1.25 13.24
N ASN A 69 37.41 -0.77 14.30
CA ASN A 69 38.04 -0.62 15.59
C ASN A 69 38.05 -1.94 16.38
N GLU A 70 39.19 -2.64 16.31
CA GLU A 70 39.41 -3.92 16.99
C GLU A 70 39.43 -3.82 18.51
N LYS A 71 39.47 -2.62 19.11
CA LYS A 71 39.42 -2.48 20.57
C LYS A 71 38.04 -2.63 21.14
N ILE A 72 36.97 -2.60 20.33
CA ILE A 72 35.59 -2.59 20.82
C ILE A 72 35.12 -4.02 21.11
N ASP A 73 34.78 -4.28 22.37
CA ASP A 73 34.20 -5.56 22.83
C ASP A 73 32.66 -5.52 22.83
N ALA A 74 32.08 -4.34 23.03
CA ALA A 74 30.65 -4.15 23.23
C ALA A 74 30.12 -2.96 22.40
N VAL A 75 29.11 -3.20 21.57
CA VAL A 75 28.49 -2.18 20.71
C VAL A 75 27.09 -1.83 21.21
N PHE A 76 26.85 -0.54 21.43
CA PHE A 76 25.52 0.00 21.70
C PHE A 76 25.00 0.71 20.45
N ILE A 77 23.88 0.23 19.90
CA ILE A 77 23.23 0.78 18.71
C ILE A 77 22.12 1.71 19.18
N LEU A 78 22.36 3.02 19.06
CA LEU A 78 21.61 4.10 19.72
C LEU A 78 21.18 5.19 18.74
N GLY A 79 21.17 4.82 17.45
CA GLY A 79 20.78 5.70 16.35
C GLY A 79 19.26 5.86 16.25
N PRO A 80 18.78 6.56 15.21
CA PRO A 80 17.37 6.50 14.83
C PRO A 80 17.02 5.12 14.24
N ASN A 81 15.76 4.68 14.39
CA ASN A 81 15.28 3.35 13.97
C ASN A 81 15.74 2.92 12.56
N LYS A 82 15.68 3.84 11.58
CA LYS A 82 16.07 3.59 10.19
C LYS A 82 17.50 3.10 9.95
N VAL A 83 18.40 3.22 10.93
CA VAL A 83 19.79 2.73 10.81
C VAL A 83 20.06 1.48 11.66
N HIS A 84 19.09 1.02 12.45
CA HIS A 84 19.28 -0.09 13.38
C HIS A 84 19.67 -1.39 12.67
N PHE A 85 19.02 -1.71 11.55
CA PHE A 85 19.32 -2.91 10.77
C PHE A 85 20.77 -2.95 10.28
N GLU A 86 21.21 -1.90 9.58
CA GLU A 86 22.57 -1.84 9.04
C GLU A 86 23.63 -1.77 10.16
N HIS A 87 23.36 -1.05 11.24
CA HIS A 87 24.26 -0.99 12.39
C HIS A 87 24.35 -2.33 13.15
N PHE A 88 23.25 -3.08 13.23
CA PHE A 88 23.23 -4.42 13.83
C PHE A 88 24.05 -5.40 13.00
N LYS A 89 23.85 -5.41 11.68
CA LYS A 89 24.65 -6.20 10.74
C LYS A 89 26.14 -5.86 10.84
N LEU A 90 26.47 -4.57 10.90
CA LEU A 90 27.85 -4.09 11.06
C LEU A 90 28.46 -4.59 12.38
N ALA A 91 27.73 -4.47 13.51
CA ALA A 91 28.21 -4.91 14.81
C ALA A 91 28.48 -6.42 14.87
N LEU A 92 27.65 -7.24 14.22
CA LEU A 92 27.85 -8.69 14.12
C LEU A 92 29.11 -9.08 13.31
N GLN A 93 29.58 -8.21 12.42
CA GLN A 93 30.74 -8.46 11.57
C GLN A 93 32.06 -7.97 12.18
N MET A 94 32.01 -7.29 13.33
CA MET A 94 33.20 -6.77 13.99
C MET A 94 33.95 -7.89 14.72
N PRO A 95 35.28 -8.00 14.56
CA PRO A 95 36.04 -9.22 14.91
C PRO A 95 36.08 -9.53 16.41
N ASN A 96 36.03 -8.51 17.29
CA ASN A 96 36.18 -8.68 18.73
C ASN A 96 34.89 -8.40 19.52
N VAL A 97 33.78 -8.12 18.82
CA VAL A 97 32.50 -7.80 19.48
C VAL A 97 31.88 -9.06 20.07
N LYS A 98 31.63 -9.01 21.38
CA LYS A 98 30.97 -10.08 22.16
C LYS A 98 29.62 -9.66 22.71
N TYR A 99 29.33 -8.36 22.71
CA TYR A 99 28.14 -7.79 23.31
C TYR A 99 27.50 -6.79 22.34
N ILE A 100 26.22 -6.96 22.04
CA ILE A 100 25.44 -6.02 21.22
C ILE A 100 24.19 -5.60 22.01
N TYR A 101 24.11 -4.31 22.33
CA TYR A 101 22.92 -3.69 22.90
C TYR A 101 22.20 -2.92 21.80
N LEU A 102 20.97 -3.30 21.48
CA LEU A 102 20.16 -2.72 20.42
C LEU A 102 18.98 -1.94 21.01
N GLU A 103 18.93 -0.63 20.79
CA GLU A 103 17.74 0.13 21.17
C GLU A 103 16.53 -0.22 20.30
N LYS A 104 15.33 -0.01 20.86
CA LYS A 104 14.07 -0.21 20.16
C LYS A 104 13.67 1.03 19.34
N PRO A 105 12.76 0.90 18.36
CA PRO A 105 12.33 -0.34 17.70
C PRO A 105 13.50 -1.03 16.99
N VAL A 106 13.45 -2.34 16.77
CA VAL A 106 14.65 -3.09 16.30
C VAL A 106 14.86 -3.02 14.79
N CYS A 107 13.78 -2.84 14.01
CA CYS A 107 13.85 -2.64 12.56
C CYS A 107 12.63 -1.85 12.04
N SER A 108 12.64 -1.50 10.76
CA SER A 108 11.63 -0.63 10.13
C SER A 108 10.71 -1.35 9.14
N SER A 109 11.05 -2.58 8.71
CA SER A 109 10.23 -3.31 7.72
C SER A 109 10.19 -4.82 7.98
N GLN A 110 9.19 -5.49 7.40
CA GLN A 110 9.11 -6.96 7.43
C GLN A 110 10.35 -7.62 6.80
N LYS A 111 10.88 -7.04 5.72
CA LYS A 111 12.12 -7.52 5.09
C LYS A 111 13.32 -7.47 6.04
N GLU A 112 13.46 -6.37 6.78
CA GLU A 112 14.52 -6.25 7.79
C GLU A 112 14.28 -7.20 8.97
N GLU A 113 13.02 -7.40 9.38
CA GLU A 113 12.63 -8.35 10.43
C GLU A 113 13.06 -9.78 10.07
N GLU A 114 12.75 -10.23 8.86
CA GLU A 114 13.13 -11.54 8.32
C GLU A 114 14.66 -11.66 8.17
N ALA A 115 15.32 -10.62 7.66
CA ALA A 115 16.77 -10.60 7.54
C ALA A 115 17.47 -10.62 8.92
N MET A 116 16.94 -9.94 9.93
CA MET A 116 17.47 -10.01 11.30
C MET A 116 17.33 -11.42 11.90
N LYS A 117 16.21 -12.12 11.64
CA LYS A 117 16.03 -13.51 12.04
C LYS A 117 17.07 -14.42 11.39
N GLU A 118 17.39 -14.20 10.12
CA GLU A 118 18.42 -14.95 9.40
C GLU A 118 19.83 -14.65 9.93
N LEU A 119 20.15 -13.37 10.15
CA LEU A 119 21.42 -12.97 10.76
C LEU A 119 21.59 -13.59 12.15
N LEU A 120 20.54 -13.62 12.97
CA LEU A 120 20.59 -14.21 14.30
C LEU A 120 20.84 -15.73 14.26
N LYS A 121 20.24 -16.44 13.29
CA LYS A 121 20.49 -17.88 13.10
C LYS A 121 21.94 -18.20 12.73
N ASN A 122 22.59 -17.29 12.01
CA ASN A 122 23.96 -17.44 11.53
C ASN A 122 25.01 -16.75 12.43
N ALA A 123 24.58 -16.00 13.45
CA ALA A 123 25.46 -15.31 14.36
C ALA A 123 26.20 -16.30 15.28
N ASP A 124 27.42 -15.95 15.68
CA ASP A 124 28.11 -16.70 16.71
C ASP A 124 27.30 -16.68 18.00
N SER A 125 26.89 -17.85 18.47
CA SER A 125 26.15 -18.06 19.72
C SER A 125 26.84 -17.50 20.97
N SER A 126 28.15 -17.20 20.89
CA SER A 126 28.89 -16.55 21.97
C SER A 126 28.58 -15.05 22.11
N ILE A 127 28.02 -14.42 21.07
CA ILE A 127 27.67 -12.99 21.07
C ILE A 127 26.38 -12.79 21.86
N LYS A 128 26.45 -11.99 22.93
CA LYS A 128 25.30 -11.64 23.75
C LYS A 128 24.56 -10.44 23.18
N ILE A 129 23.29 -10.64 22.85
CA ILE A 129 22.43 -9.61 22.27
C ILE A 129 21.30 -9.26 23.25
N GLN A 130 21.11 -7.96 23.51
CA GLN A 130 20.03 -7.46 24.36
C GLN A 130 19.33 -6.27 23.69
N VAL A 131 18.00 -6.25 23.77
CA VAL A 131 17.16 -5.17 23.25
C VAL A 131 16.69 -4.25 24.39
N GLY A 132 16.58 -2.95 24.10
CA GLY A 132 16.20 -1.89 25.04
C GLY A 132 14.75 -1.94 25.56
N PHE A 133 14.42 -2.91 26.42
CA PHE A 133 13.15 -3.00 27.15
C PHE A 133 13.34 -2.92 28.67
N GLN A 134 13.94 -1.83 29.14
CA GLN A 134 14.33 -1.58 30.53
C GLN A 134 13.18 -1.66 31.54
N TYR A 135 11.93 -1.39 31.17
CA TYR A 135 10.79 -1.47 32.12
C TYR A 135 10.60 -2.87 32.72
N LEU A 136 10.97 -3.92 31.99
CA LEU A 136 10.97 -5.30 32.49
C LEU A 136 11.97 -5.53 33.63
N GLN A 137 12.93 -4.62 33.80
CA GLN A 137 13.98 -4.68 34.81
C GLN A 137 13.66 -3.82 36.05
N THR A 138 12.48 -3.19 36.12
CA THR A 138 12.02 -2.55 37.35
C THR A 138 11.75 -3.61 38.43
N SER A 139 12.07 -3.31 39.69
CA SER A 139 11.91 -4.28 40.79
C SER A 139 10.48 -4.81 40.91
N SER A 140 9.49 -3.93 40.83
CA SER A 140 8.08 -4.29 40.89
C SER A 140 7.64 -5.17 39.73
N VAL A 141 8.10 -4.92 38.51
CA VAL A 141 7.77 -5.79 37.36
C VAL A 141 8.47 -7.14 37.48
N ARG A 142 9.73 -7.19 37.91
CA ARG A 142 10.46 -8.46 38.11
C ARG A 142 9.76 -9.36 39.13
N GLU A 143 9.40 -8.81 40.29
CA GLU A 143 8.70 -9.57 41.32
C GLU A 143 7.26 -9.92 40.90
N ALA A 144 6.56 -9.03 40.19
CA ALA A 144 5.25 -9.33 39.62
C ALA A 144 5.32 -10.47 38.60
N LEU A 145 6.37 -10.52 37.76
CA LEU A 145 6.62 -11.61 36.82
C LEU A 145 6.98 -12.91 37.53
N ASN A 146 7.77 -12.86 38.61
CA ASN A 146 8.07 -14.04 39.42
C ASN A 146 6.79 -14.60 40.06
N PHE A 147 5.95 -13.72 40.62
CA PHE A 147 4.65 -14.11 41.16
C PHE A 147 3.72 -14.66 40.09
N TRP A 148 3.64 -14.04 38.92
CA TRP A 148 2.88 -14.56 37.78
C TRP A 148 3.34 -15.97 37.36
N LYS A 149 4.66 -16.18 37.25
CA LYS A 149 5.27 -17.47 36.89
C LYS A 149 5.11 -18.56 37.95
N SER A 150 4.77 -18.21 39.20
CA SER A 150 4.44 -19.20 40.23
C SER A 150 3.20 -20.04 39.88
N GLY A 151 2.33 -19.53 39.01
CA GLY A 151 1.08 -20.17 38.62
C GLY A 151 -0.05 -20.02 39.64
N GLU A 152 0.15 -19.28 40.74
CA GLU A 152 -0.87 -19.08 41.78
C GLU A 152 -2.18 -18.47 41.23
N LEU A 153 -2.08 -17.58 40.25
CA LEU A 153 -3.24 -16.92 39.62
C LEU A 153 -3.98 -17.76 38.58
N GLY A 154 -3.42 -18.90 38.17
CA GLY A 154 -3.97 -19.73 37.08
C GLY A 154 -3.77 -19.11 35.69
N LYS A 155 -4.59 -19.52 34.71
CA LYS A 155 -4.48 -19.02 33.34
C LYS A 155 -5.08 -17.61 33.18
N PRO A 156 -4.52 -16.75 32.32
CA PRO A 156 -5.10 -15.44 32.02
C PRO A 156 -6.46 -15.57 31.33
N ILE A 157 -7.37 -14.65 31.64
CA ILE A 157 -8.72 -14.55 31.03
C ILE A 157 -8.82 -13.24 30.23
N HIS A 158 -8.49 -12.12 30.86
CA HIS A 158 -8.45 -10.83 30.17
C HIS A 158 -7.45 -9.86 30.79
N PHE A 159 -7.07 -8.83 30.03
CA PHE A 159 -6.07 -7.84 30.45
C PHE A 159 -6.36 -6.43 29.90
N ASP A 160 -5.78 -5.43 30.55
CA ASP A 160 -5.76 -4.03 30.08
C ASP A 160 -4.37 -3.44 30.32
N LEU A 161 -3.77 -2.86 29.29
CA LEU A 161 -2.49 -2.14 29.38
C LEU A 161 -2.61 -0.73 28.81
N LYS A 162 -2.08 0.25 29.55
CA LYS A 162 -2.01 1.66 29.14
C LYS A 162 -0.60 2.17 29.26
N TYR A 163 -0.11 2.84 28.21
CA TYR A 163 1.11 3.62 28.26
C TYR A 163 0.85 5.05 27.77
N TYR A 164 0.65 5.99 28.71
CA TYR A 164 0.15 7.34 28.44
C TYR A 164 1.10 8.44 28.89
N HIS A 165 1.36 9.37 27.96
CA HIS A 165 2.01 10.67 28.13
C HIS A 165 1.06 11.82 27.72
N GLY A 166 1.36 13.03 28.16
CA GLY A 166 0.62 14.25 27.78
C GLY A 166 1.42 15.35 27.05
N ASP A 167 2.73 15.20 26.88
CA ASP A 167 3.61 16.28 26.37
C ASP A 167 3.22 16.77 24.97
N TYR A 168 2.65 15.91 24.13
CA TYR A 168 2.28 16.26 22.75
C TYR A 168 0.96 17.04 22.68
N LEU A 169 0.33 17.41 23.79
CA LEU A 169 -0.75 18.41 23.79
C LEU A 169 -0.21 19.82 23.59
N GLN A 170 1.04 20.09 23.98
CA GLN A 170 1.67 21.40 23.80
C GLN A 170 2.18 21.57 22.36
N GLU A 171 1.67 22.58 21.65
CA GLU A 171 2.05 22.84 20.25
C GLU A 171 3.56 23.11 20.10
N SER A 172 4.12 23.97 20.97
CA SER A 172 5.54 24.29 20.98
C SER A 172 6.45 23.07 21.22
N TYR A 173 5.94 22.02 21.85
CA TYR A 173 6.64 20.76 22.02
C TYR A 173 6.60 19.91 20.74
N ARG A 174 5.42 19.84 20.08
CA ARG A 174 5.24 19.12 18.80
C ARG A 174 6.12 19.72 17.69
N GLU A 175 6.17 21.05 17.58
CA GLU A 175 6.95 21.76 16.55
C GLU A 175 8.45 21.43 16.62
N LYS A 176 8.99 21.18 17.82
CA LYS A 176 10.41 20.82 18.01
C LYS A 176 10.70 19.34 17.71
N ARG A 177 9.67 18.51 17.55
CA ARG A 177 9.77 17.04 17.44
C ARG A 177 8.92 16.47 16.31
N VAL A 178 8.90 17.17 15.16
CA VAL A 178 8.12 16.79 13.97
C VAL A 178 8.44 15.37 13.48
N THR A 179 9.70 14.93 13.63
CA THR A 179 10.14 13.56 13.26
C THR A 179 9.48 12.45 14.07
N ARG A 180 8.76 12.78 15.16
CA ARG A 180 8.00 11.82 15.98
C ARG A 180 6.49 11.87 15.70
N LEU A 181 6.05 12.67 14.73
CA LEU A 181 4.66 12.74 14.25
C LEU A 181 4.42 11.80 13.05
N THR A 182 5.25 10.79 12.86
CA THR A 182 5.06 9.77 11.83
C THR A 182 4.08 8.68 12.30
N PRO A 183 3.39 7.98 11.37
CA PRO A 183 2.60 6.81 11.70
C PRO A 183 3.48 5.64 12.15
N ALA A 184 2.86 4.62 12.77
CA ALA A 184 3.46 3.31 12.92
C ALA A 184 3.74 2.68 11.54
N PRO A 185 4.77 1.81 11.38
CA PRO A 185 5.73 1.37 12.41
C PRO A 185 6.90 2.34 12.63
N ASP A 186 7.05 3.36 11.79
CA ASP A 186 8.24 4.21 11.77
C ASP A 186 8.35 5.18 12.96
N GLY A 187 7.21 5.56 13.54
CA GLY A 187 7.17 6.38 14.75
C GLY A 187 5.78 6.47 15.37
N GLY A 188 5.52 7.57 16.08
CA GLY A 188 4.25 7.78 16.77
C GLY A 188 4.19 7.21 18.19
N ALA A 189 2.99 7.09 18.74
CA ALA A 189 2.72 6.61 20.08
C ALA A 189 2.98 5.10 20.19
N MET A 190 2.55 4.31 19.21
CA MET A 190 2.69 2.85 19.23
C MET A 190 4.14 2.40 19.06
N ALA A 191 4.90 2.98 18.12
CA ALA A 191 6.29 2.59 17.92
C ALA A 191 7.20 2.95 19.11
N ASP A 192 6.99 4.11 19.73
CA ASP A 192 7.83 4.58 20.84
C ASP A 192 7.36 4.10 22.21
N LEU A 193 6.12 4.38 22.58
CA LEU A 193 5.56 3.99 23.88
C LEU A 193 5.05 2.56 23.81
N GLY A 194 4.26 2.28 22.77
CA GLY A 194 3.57 1.01 22.65
C GLY A 194 4.51 -0.20 22.58
N SER A 195 5.69 -0.09 21.99
CA SER A 195 6.70 -1.16 21.98
C SER A 195 7.11 -1.62 23.39
N HIS A 196 7.24 -0.71 24.36
CA HIS A 196 7.47 -1.10 25.77
C HIS A 196 6.24 -1.75 26.40
N GLY A 197 5.04 -1.25 26.10
CA GLY A 197 3.79 -1.84 26.58
C GLY A 197 3.57 -3.27 26.05
N ILE A 198 3.83 -3.47 24.76
CA ILE A 198 3.77 -4.77 24.08
C ILE A 198 4.81 -5.72 24.69
N SER A 199 6.05 -5.28 24.88
CA SER A 199 7.10 -6.07 25.54
C SER A 199 6.71 -6.49 26.96
N LEU A 200 6.19 -5.55 27.76
CA LEU A 200 5.70 -5.83 29.11
C LEU A 200 4.57 -6.87 29.07
N LEU A 201 3.56 -6.69 28.22
CA LEU A 201 2.44 -7.61 28.10
C LEU A 201 2.90 -9.01 27.64
N MET A 202 3.80 -9.09 26.66
CA MET A 202 4.38 -10.35 26.18
C MET A 202 5.15 -11.10 27.26
N ALA A 203 5.76 -10.41 28.23
CA ALA A 203 6.42 -11.08 29.35
C ALA A 203 5.45 -11.83 30.27
N PHE A 204 4.18 -11.40 30.34
CA PHE A 204 3.12 -12.10 31.07
C PHE A 204 2.35 -13.09 30.18
N MET A 205 2.03 -12.70 28.94
CA MET A 205 1.13 -13.45 28.06
C MET A 205 1.83 -14.39 27.07
N GLY A 206 3.13 -14.19 26.82
CA GLY A 206 3.88 -14.85 25.77
C GLY A 206 3.96 -14.05 24.45
N GLU A 207 4.86 -14.48 23.57
CA GLU A 207 5.23 -13.75 22.34
C GLU A 207 4.26 -14.00 21.15
N LYS A 208 3.23 -14.83 21.36
CA LYS A 208 2.25 -15.24 20.35
C LYS A 208 0.99 -14.36 20.29
N LEU A 209 0.97 -13.23 21.01
CA LEU A 209 -0.12 -12.26 20.93
C LEU A 209 -0.45 -11.87 19.48
N GLN A 210 -1.73 -11.68 19.17
CA GLN A 210 -2.23 -11.28 17.84
C GLN A 210 -3.15 -10.08 17.94
N ILE A 211 -3.10 -9.21 16.93
CA ILE A 211 -4.03 -8.07 16.80
C ILE A 211 -5.34 -8.56 16.17
N THR A 212 -6.45 -8.27 16.83
CA THR A 212 -7.80 -8.48 16.27
C THR A 212 -8.34 -7.20 15.65
N SER A 213 -8.04 -6.05 16.25
CA SER A 213 -8.36 -4.73 15.70
C SER A 213 -7.42 -3.65 16.23
N ALA A 214 -7.27 -2.57 15.46
CA ALA A 214 -6.52 -1.38 15.85
C ALA A 214 -7.32 -0.11 15.57
N LEU A 215 -7.19 0.88 16.44
CA LEU A 215 -7.82 2.20 16.37
C LEU A 215 -6.77 3.28 16.59
N GLN A 216 -6.92 4.43 15.93
CA GLN A 216 -6.03 5.58 16.06
C GLN A 216 -6.84 6.87 16.29
N GLY A 217 -6.26 7.83 17.01
CA GLY A 217 -6.83 9.14 17.26
C GLY A 217 -5.78 10.24 17.47
N GLY A 218 -6.26 11.46 17.69
CA GLY A 218 -5.41 12.63 17.96
C GLY A 218 -5.21 13.58 16.78
N ASN A 219 -6.29 13.97 16.10
CA ASN A 219 -6.23 15.00 15.07
C ASN A 219 -6.14 16.40 15.71
N PHE A 220 -5.04 17.11 15.46
CA PHE A 220 -4.83 18.50 15.89
C PHE A 220 -4.42 19.37 14.70
N GLN A 221 -4.67 20.67 14.79
CA GLN A 221 -4.17 21.64 13.82
C GLN A 221 -2.63 21.59 13.79
N GLY A 222 -2.06 21.67 12.58
CA GLY A 222 -0.60 21.60 12.38
C GLY A 222 0.02 20.21 12.50
N VAL A 223 -0.76 19.17 12.81
CA VAL A 223 -0.29 17.78 12.84
C VAL A 223 -0.59 17.11 11.48
N PRO A 224 0.40 16.48 10.83
CA PRO A 224 0.18 15.76 9.57
C PRO A 224 -0.94 14.71 9.66
N SER A 225 -1.69 14.54 8.58
CA SER A 225 -2.70 13.47 8.51
C SER A 225 -2.05 12.11 8.64
N GLY A 226 -2.62 11.25 9.49
CA GLY A 226 -2.11 9.89 9.76
C GLY A 226 -1.08 9.80 10.89
N SER A 227 -0.67 10.91 11.50
CA SER A 227 0.21 10.90 12.68
C SER A 227 -0.38 10.06 13.82
N ASP A 228 0.44 9.18 14.40
CA ASP A 228 0.04 8.37 15.56
C ASP A 228 0.33 9.08 16.88
N LEU A 229 -0.68 9.78 17.39
CA LEU A 229 -0.65 10.42 18.71
C LEU A 229 -1.37 9.61 19.79
N PHE A 230 -2.34 8.79 19.39
CA PHE A 230 -3.01 7.80 20.22
C PHE A 230 -3.33 6.57 19.37
N SER A 231 -3.01 5.40 19.87
CA SER A 231 -3.38 4.11 19.27
C SER A 231 -3.88 3.14 20.33
N SER A 232 -4.90 2.35 19.97
CA SER A 232 -5.48 1.29 20.82
C SER A 232 -5.59 0.00 20.01
N LEU A 233 -5.11 -1.10 20.58
CA LEU A 233 -5.12 -2.44 20.02
C LEU A 233 -6.05 -3.32 20.85
N ALA A 234 -6.90 -4.10 20.18
CA ALA A 234 -7.53 -5.27 20.77
C ALA A 234 -6.68 -6.50 20.44
N LEU A 235 -6.29 -7.25 21.46
CA LEU A 235 -5.33 -8.34 21.38
C LEU A 235 -5.95 -9.66 21.87
N ILE A 236 -5.47 -10.77 21.30
CA ILE A 236 -5.76 -12.13 21.77
C ILE A 236 -4.47 -12.91 21.98
N GLU A 237 -4.40 -13.68 23.06
CA GLU A 237 -3.38 -14.70 23.30
C GLU A 237 -3.97 -16.07 22.87
N PRO A 238 -3.46 -16.68 21.80
CA PRO A 238 -4.11 -17.82 21.15
C PRO A 238 -4.07 -19.13 21.96
N GLU A 239 -3.12 -19.32 22.89
CA GLU A 239 -2.99 -20.57 23.63
C GLU A 239 -4.00 -20.68 24.78
N THR A 240 -4.25 -19.56 25.47
CA THR A 240 -5.17 -19.44 26.60
C THR A 240 -6.55 -18.91 26.19
N GLY A 241 -6.63 -18.22 25.04
CA GLY A 241 -7.82 -17.50 24.60
C GLY A 241 -8.01 -16.17 25.33
N ALA A 242 -7.03 -15.70 26.11
CA ALA A 242 -7.13 -14.44 26.83
C ALA A 242 -7.26 -13.26 25.87
N VAL A 243 -8.19 -12.34 26.16
CA VAL A 243 -8.46 -11.16 25.32
C VAL A 243 -8.27 -9.88 26.10
N GLY A 244 -7.81 -8.81 25.45
CA GLY A 244 -7.59 -7.57 26.17
C GLY A 244 -7.27 -6.40 25.27
N ASN A 245 -7.13 -5.23 25.90
CA ASN A 245 -6.75 -4.01 25.21
C ASN A 245 -5.36 -3.56 25.61
N MET A 246 -4.66 -2.96 24.65
CA MET A 246 -3.42 -2.24 24.89
C MET A 246 -3.50 -0.89 24.19
N SER A 247 -3.17 0.19 24.89
CA SER A 247 -3.20 1.52 24.28
C SER A 247 -1.97 2.35 24.62
N ALA A 248 -1.54 3.15 23.65
CA ALA A 248 -0.42 4.08 23.75
C ALA A 248 -0.90 5.49 23.40
N SER A 249 -0.54 6.48 24.22
CA SER A 249 -0.98 7.87 24.04
C SER A 249 0.14 8.85 24.30
N ARG A 250 0.24 9.89 23.48
CA ARG A 250 1.07 11.07 23.73
C ARG A 250 0.27 12.31 24.12
N ILE A 251 -1.04 12.18 24.16
CA ILE A 251 -2.00 13.28 24.27
C ILE A 251 -2.95 13.13 25.48
N SER A 252 -2.56 12.31 26.46
CA SER A 252 -3.29 12.10 27.70
C SER A 252 -2.79 13.07 28.77
N SER A 253 -3.40 14.26 28.88
CA SER A 253 -3.06 15.25 29.92
C SER A 253 -3.23 14.69 31.33
N GLY A 254 -2.35 15.08 32.24
CA GLY A 254 -2.47 14.77 33.67
C GLY A 254 -2.02 13.37 34.08
N THR A 255 -1.64 12.50 33.13
CA THR A 255 -1.18 11.13 33.44
C THR A 255 0.29 11.05 33.84
N GLY A 256 1.09 12.06 33.49
CA GLY A 256 2.55 11.98 33.61
C GLY A 256 3.13 10.93 32.65
N ASP A 257 4.11 10.16 33.12
CA ASP A 257 4.62 8.95 32.46
C ASP A 257 3.99 7.70 33.12
N LEU A 258 2.82 7.30 32.61
CA LEU A 258 2.02 6.20 33.18
C LEU A 258 2.11 4.94 32.32
N VAL A 259 2.71 3.90 32.89
CA VAL A 259 2.54 2.50 32.46
C VAL A 259 1.64 1.82 33.48
N TYR A 260 0.51 1.29 33.03
CA TYR A 260 -0.45 0.59 33.87
C TYR A 260 -0.80 -0.75 33.24
N LEU A 261 -0.75 -1.82 34.02
CA LEU A 261 -1.09 -3.18 33.59
C LEU A 261 -2.03 -3.80 34.60
N GLU A 262 -3.13 -4.38 34.13
CA GLU A 262 -4.02 -5.26 34.87
C GLU A 262 -4.21 -6.57 34.11
N ILE A 263 -4.12 -7.68 34.83
CA ILE A 263 -4.37 -9.03 34.30
C ILE A 263 -5.32 -9.74 35.26
N TYR A 264 -6.40 -10.28 34.72
CA TYR A 264 -7.36 -11.11 35.42
C TYR A 264 -7.21 -12.55 34.96
N ALA A 265 -7.14 -13.48 35.90
CA ALA A 265 -6.85 -14.88 35.70
C ALA A 265 -7.83 -15.77 36.49
N GLU A 266 -7.81 -17.07 36.24
CA GLU A 266 -8.77 -18.04 36.80
C GLU A 266 -8.93 -17.97 38.32
N LYS A 267 -7.84 -17.71 39.05
CA LYS A 267 -7.80 -17.75 40.52
C LYS A 267 -7.49 -16.40 41.17
N GLY A 268 -7.55 -15.31 40.40
CA GLY A 268 -7.18 -14.01 40.92
C GLY A 268 -6.85 -12.95 39.87
N ALA A 269 -6.14 -11.92 40.29
CA ALA A 269 -5.69 -10.84 39.42
C ALA A 269 -4.37 -10.24 39.89
N ILE A 270 -3.66 -9.58 38.99
CA ILE A 270 -2.43 -8.84 39.28
C ILE A 270 -2.48 -7.49 38.58
N ARG A 271 -1.95 -6.45 39.24
CA ARG A 271 -1.83 -5.12 38.66
C ARG A 271 -0.54 -4.40 39.05
N TYR A 272 -0.09 -3.57 38.13
CA TYR A 272 1.14 -2.80 38.24
C TYR A 272 0.92 -1.37 37.72
N SER A 273 1.57 -0.40 38.36
CA SER A 273 1.60 1.00 37.92
C SER A 273 3.01 1.58 38.05
N SER A 274 3.50 2.25 37.01
CA SER A 274 4.77 3.00 37.07
C SER A 274 4.76 4.14 38.09
N GLN A 275 3.59 4.61 38.52
CA GLN A 275 3.46 5.62 39.58
C GLN A 275 3.81 5.05 40.97
N ASN A 276 3.77 3.72 41.12
CA ASN A 276 4.03 3.02 42.37
C ASN A 276 5.18 2.01 42.16
N SER A 277 6.42 2.49 42.08
CA SER A 277 7.58 1.62 41.84
C SER A 277 7.91 0.67 42.99
N GLU A 278 7.41 0.98 44.19
CA GLU A 278 7.69 0.30 45.47
C GLU A 278 6.78 -0.92 45.74
N TYR A 279 5.79 -1.22 44.89
CA TYR A 279 4.96 -2.41 45.03
C TYR A 279 4.28 -2.82 43.73
N PHE A 280 3.78 -4.06 43.68
CA PHE A 280 2.70 -4.45 42.80
C PHE A 280 1.52 -4.96 43.66
N GLU A 281 0.34 -5.08 43.07
CA GLU A 281 -0.84 -5.57 43.77
C GLU A 281 -1.33 -6.86 43.16
N TYR A 282 -1.80 -7.78 43.99
CA TYR A 282 -2.45 -9.00 43.55
C TYR A 282 -3.73 -9.26 44.35
N TYR A 283 -4.63 -10.03 43.77
CA TYR A 283 -5.86 -10.49 44.38
C TYR A 283 -5.92 -12.00 44.18
N LEU A 284 -6.21 -12.75 45.25
CA LEU A 284 -6.42 -14.20 45.17
C LEU A 284 -7.89 -14.50 45.44
N GLU A 285 -8.43 -15.52 44.79
CA GLU A 285 -9.76 -16.04 45.11
C GLU A 285 -9.86 -16.31 46.62
N GLY A 286 -10.87 -15.72 47.26
CA GLY A 286 -11.07 -15.79 48.71
C GLY A 286 -10.31 -14.76 49.57
N SER A 287 -9.42 -13.93 49.01
CA SER A 287 -8.72 -12.88 49.78
C SER A 287 -9.62 -11.72 50.22
N ASN A 288 -10.72 -11.46 49.49
CA ASN A 288 -11.66 -10.34 49.64
C ASN A 288 -11.03 -8.93 49.57
N GLN A 289 -9.74 -8.81 49.25
CA GLN A 289 -9.04 -7.53 49.10
C GLN A 289 -7.79 -7.67 48.20
N TRP A 290 -7.38 -6.55 47.61
CA TRP A 290 -6.09 -6.43 46.93
C TRP A 290 -4.95 -6.37 47.97
N ILE A 291 -3.94 -7.20 47.78
CA ILE A 291 -2.76 -7.27 48.63
C ILE A 291 -1.62 -6.53 47.94
N LYS A 292 -0.97 -5.60 48.66
CA LYS A 292 0.22 -4.89 48.19
C LYS A 292 1.47 -5.69 48.52
N GLN A 293 2.14 -6.21 47.49
CA GLN A 293 3.45 -6.82 47.63
C GLN A 293 4.52 -5.73 47.50
N MET A 294 5.07 -5.30 48.64
CA MET A 294 6.14 -4.31 48.69
C MET A 294 7.44 -4.84 48.08
N VAL A 295 8.12 -4.01 47.29
CA VAL A 295 9.34 -4.33 46.55
C VAL A 295 10.29 -3.11 46.56
N GLY A 296 11.45 -3.23 47.20
CA GLY A 296 12.46 -2.15 47.22
C GLY A 296 12.37 -1.18 48.41
N SER A 297 13.15 -0.09 48.32
CA SER A 297 13.40 0.87 49.39
C SER A 297 13.05 2.31 48.99
N ASN A 298 12.17 2.94 49.79
CA ASN A 298 11.57 4.27 49.59
C ASN A 298 12.60 5.42 49.55
N TYR A 299 12.70 6.17 48.44
CA TYR A 299 13.49 7.42 48.35
C TYR A 299 12.76 8.57 47.65
N LYS A 300 13.05 9.81 48.07
CA LYS A 300 12.60 11.07 47.42
C LYS A 300 13.69 11.62 46.46
N PRO A 301 13.34 12.12 45.26
CA PRO A 301 14.31 12.71 44.32
C PRO A 301 14.79 14.13 44.73
N VAL A 302 16.05 14.48 44.42
CA VAL A 302 16.72 15.74 44.82
C VAL A 302 17.41 16.47 43.66
N THR A 303 17.20 16.10 42.38
CA THR A 303 18.00 16.65 41.25
C THR A 303 17.18 16.95 39.99
N SER A 304 17.69 17.82 39.12
CA SER A 304 17.12 18.17 37.80
C SER A 304 17.33 17.10 36.71
N PHE A 305 18.06 16.03 37.04
CA PHE A 305 18.18 14.80 36.26
C PHE A 305 18.13 13.61 37.23
N PRO A 306 17.30 12.57 36.99
CA PRO A 306 16.35 12.45 35.88
C PRO A 306 15.28 13.56 35.90
N SER A 307 14.82 13.97 34.71
CA SER A 307 13.70 14.91 34.60
C SER A 307 12.44 14.33 35.24
N GLY A 308 11.48 15.16 35.66
CA GLY A 308 10.18 14.72 36.19
C GLY A 308 9.34 13.84 35.23
N HIS A 309 9.73 13.71 33.96
CA HIS A 309 9.15 12.80 32.97
C HIS A 309 9.70 11.37 33.01
N VAL A 310 10.65 11.06 33.91
CA VAL A 310 11.30 9.76 34.01
C VAL A 310 11.03 9.24 35.43
N PRO A 311 10.23 8.16 35.60
CA PRO A 311 9.88 7.69 36.94
C PRO A 311 11.16 7.31 37.71
N PRO A 312 11.19 7.46 39.05
CA PRO A 312 12.38 7.16 39.86
C PRO A 312 12.98 5.77 39.62
N GLY A 313 12.17 4.81 39.17
CA GLY A 313 12.59 3.45 38.80
C GLY A 313 13.20 3.28 37.39
N TRP A 314 12.99 4.20 36.44
CA TRP A 314 13.41 4.00 35.04
C TRP A 314 14.93 3.96 34.88
N LEU A 315 15.66 4.97 35.39
CA LEU A 315 17.13 4.96 35.33
C LEU A 315 17.71 3.75 36.07
N ARG A 316 17.15 3.41 37.23
CA ARG A 316 17.58 2.24 38.01
C ARG A 316 17.35 0.93 37.24
N SER A 317 16.23 0.83 36.53
CA SER A 317 15.93 -0.33 35.68
C SER A 317 16.91 -0.46 34.52
N MET A 318 17.36 0.66 33.93
CA MET A 318 18.37 0.66 32.89
C MET A 318 19.77 0.32 33.42
N VAL A 319 20.14 0.80 34.60
CA VAL A 319 21.36 0.37 35.31
C VAL A 319 21.34 -1.14 35.55
N HIS A 320 20.22 -1.69 36.04
CA HIS A 320 20.08 -3.13 36.23
C HIS A 320 20.11 -3.90 34.89
N ALA A 321 19.47 -3.39 33.84
CA ALA A 321 19.52 -3.97 32.50
C ALA A 321 20.96 -4.09 31.98
N HIS A 322 21.80 -3.08 32.22
CA HIS A 322 23.22 -3.12 31.85
C HIS A 322 24.03 -4.05 32.76
N TYR A 323 23.73 -4.12 34.06
CA TYR A 323 24.37 -5.07 34.96
C TYR A 323 24.18 -6.49 34.44
N ARG A 324 22.93 -6.86 34.13
CA ARG A 324 22.61 -8.16 33.53
C ARG A 324 23.26 -8.35 32.18
N PHE A 325 23.28 -7.32 31.34
CA PHE A 325 23.93 -7.36 30.03
C PHE A 325 25.42 -7.72 30.13
N PHE A 326 26.18 -7.10 31.04
CA PHE A 326 27.63 -7.34 31.15
C PHE A 326 28.02 -8.56 31.98
N THR A 327 27.22 -8.96 32.98
CA THR A 327 27.59 -10.06 33.90
C THR A 327 26.90 -11.38 33.56
N GLY A 328 25.68 -11.33 33.01
CA GLY A 328 24.83 -12.52 32.90
C GLY A 328 24.22 -12.97 34.22
N ASP A 329 24.43 -12.21 35.30
CA ASP A 329 23.84 -12.46 36.60
C ASP A 329 22.34 -12.11 36.61
N ASP A 330 21.64 -12.64 37.62
CA ASP A 330 20.18 -12.61 37.72
C ASP A 330 19.47 -13.34 36.56
N LYS A 331 19.56 -14.68 36.61
CA LYS A 331 18.94 -15.59 35.64
C LYS A 331 17.41 -15.68 35.77
N GLN A 332 16.83 -15.20 36.88
CA GLN A 332 15.38 -15.24 37.12
C GLN A 332 14.65 -14.13 36.36
N SER A 333 15.31 -12.99 36.20
CA SER A 333 14.80 -11.86 35.45
C SER A 333 14.55 -12.16 33.97
N PHE A 334 13.49 -11.56 33.41
CA PHE A 334 13.09 -11.78 32.02
C PHE A 334 14.21 -11.39 31.04
N ASN A 335 14.52 -12.26 30.08
CA ASN A 335 15.55 -12.02 29.08
C ASN A 335 14.97 -11.24 27.89
N THR A 336 15.52 -10.07 27.60
CA THR A 336 15.05 -9.19 26.51
C THR A 336 15.98 -9.34 25.32
N ASP A 337 16.03 -10.54 24.73
CA ASP A 337 16.89 -10.82 23.58
C ASP A 337 16.28 -10.31 22.25
N LEU A 338 16.95 -10.61 21.14
CA LEU A 338 16.50 -10.19 19.82
C LEU A 338 15.21 -10.89 19.37
N ASN A 339 14.97 -12.15 19.77
CA ASN A 339 13.72 -12.84 19.42
C ASN A 339 12.53 -12.11 20.04
N HIS A 340 12.64 -11.74 21.31
CA HIS A 340 11.65 -10.93 21.99
C HIS A 340 11.43 -9.58 21.29
N GLY A 341 12.52 -8.89 20.93
CA GLY A 341 12.44 -7.63 20.20
C GLY A 341 11.76 -7.72 18.84
N LEU A 342 12.00 -8.81 18.10
CA LEU A 342 11.34 -9.07 16.82
C LEU A 342 9.86 -9.42 17.00
N ALA A 343 9.49 -10.14 18.06
CA ALA A 343 8.09 -10.40 18.40
C ALA A 343 7.32 -9.10 18.70
N VAL A 344 7.92 -8.19 19.47
CA VAL A 344 7.36 -6.85 19.72
C VAL A 344 7.22 -6.06 18.42
N GLN A 345 8.26 -6.08 17.58
CA GLN A 345 8.27 -5.37 16.31
C GLN A 345 7.18 -5.84 15.34
N ARG A 346 6.85 -7.15 15.35
CA ARG A 346 5.74 -7.71 14.58
C ARG A 346 4.42 -6.97 14.89
N ILE A 347 4.08 -6.84 16.17
CA ILE A 347 2.83 -6.17 16.60
C ILE A 347 2.84 -4.69 16.23
N VAL A 348 3.97 -3.99 16.40
CA VAL A 348 4.11 -2.58 16.00
C VAL A 348 3.88 -2.41 14.49
N ARG A 349 4.40 -3.32 13.67
CA ARG A 349 4.20 -3.33 12.21
C ARG A 349 2.74 -3.65 11.83
N GLU A 350 2.20 -4.75 12.33
CA GLU A 350 0.82 -5.17 12.06
C GLU A 350 -0.20 -4.10 12.47
N THR A 351 0.10 -3.29 13.50
CA THR A 351 -0.73 -2.14 13.88
C THR A 351 -0.98 -1.22 12.67
N ALA A 352 0.05 -0.91 11.88
CA ALA A 352 -0.07 -0.05 10.70
C ALA A 352 -1.03 -0.66 9.66
N ASP A 353 -0.92 -1.97 9.42
CA ASP A 353 -1.76 -2.70 8.47
C ASP A 353 -3.23 -2.67 8.89
N HIS A 354 -3.51 -2.93 10.18
CA HIS A 354 -4.87 -2.88 10.71
C HIS A 354 -5.48 -1.47 10.66
N LEU A 355 -4.69 -0.42 10.93
CA LEU A 355 -5.16 0.97 10.83
C LEU A 355 -5.50 1.35 9.38
N LEU A 356 -4.68 0.94 8.40
CA LEU A 356 -4.95 1.17 6.98
C LEU A 356 -6.23 0.47 6.52
N ILE A 357 -6.46 -0.77 6.97
CA ILE A 357 -7.69 -1.52 6.67
C ILE A 357 -8.91 -0.80 7.24
N LEU A 358 -8.84 -0.35 8.49
CA LEU A 358 -9.93 0.39 9.12
C LEU A 358 -10.24 1.71 8.38
N GLU A 359 -9.21 2.49 8.05
CA GLU A 359 -9.38 3.75 7.32
C GLU A 359 -10.03 3.52 5.96
N LYS A 360 -9.59 2.49 5.22
CA LYS A 360 -10.22 2.06 3.96
C LYS A 360 -11.68 1.71 4.19
N ASN A 361 -12.00 0.92 5.22
CA ASN A 361 -13.37 0.48 5.52
C ASN A 361 -14.29 1.66 5.89
N ILE A 362 -13.85 2.57 6.74
CA ILE A 362 -14.60 3.78 7.14
C ILE A 362 -14.83 4.69 5.92
N LYS A 363 -13.80 4.92 5.11
CA LYS A 363 -13.92 5.73 3.89
C LYS A 363 -14.77 5.05 2.82
N MET A 364 -14.81 3.72 2.79
CA MET A 364 -15.68 2.98 1.90
C MET A 364 -17.14 3.07 2.36
N ALA A 365 -17.46 3.08 3.65
CA ALA A 365 -18.85 3.04 4.13
C ALA A 365 -19.76 4.22 3.71
N LYS A 366 -19.22 5.32 3.17
CA LYS A 366 -20.01 6.50 2.75
C LYS A 366 -20.48 6.37 1.29
N ARG A 367 -21.73 6.75 1.04
CA ARG A 367 -22.25 6.91 -0.32
C ARG A 367 -21.40 7.93 -1.07
N SER A 368 -21.11 7.66 -2.34
CA SER A 368 -20.28 8.51 -3.18
C SER A 368 -20.78 8.56 -4.62
N SER A 369 -20.37 9.59 -5.35
CA SER A 369 -20.62 9.73 -6.78
C SER A 369 -19.40 10.20 -7.56
N GLY A 370 -19.43 9.99 -8.87
CA GLY A 370 -18.35 10.42 -9.75
C GLY A 370 -18.63 10.36 -11.23
N VAL A 371 -17.56 10.52 -12.01
CA VAL A 371 -17.62 10.61 -13.46
C VAL A 371 -16.64 9.62 -14.10
N LEU A 372 -17.11 8.92 -15.12
CA LEU A 372 -16.31 8.12 -16.05
C LEU A 372 -15.80 9.02 -17.18
N LEU A 373 -14.49 9.18 -17.25
CA LEU A 373 -13.80 9.92 -18.31
C LEU A 373 -12.37 9.41 -18.45
N HIS A 374 -12.03 8.77 -19.57
CA HIS A 374 -10.65 8.32 -19.79
C HIS A 374 -9.70 9.49 -20.08
N ILE A 375 -8.41 9.31 -19.76
CA ILE A 375 -7.35 10.32 -19.97
C ILE A 375 -7.32 10.80 -21.42
N SER A 376 -7.48 9.89 -22.39
CA SER A 376 -7.45 10.25 -23.81
C SER A 376 -8.50 11.30 -24.22
N SER A 377 -9.62 11.35 -23.50
CA SER A 377 -10.76 12.24 -23.76
C SER A 377 -10.58 13.65 -23.20
N LEU A 378 -9.57 13.88 -22.36
CA LEU A 378 -9.30 15.20 -21.81
C LEU A 378 -8.94 16.20 -22.93
N PRO A 379 -9.34 17.48 -22.77
CA PRO A 379 -8.92 18.54 -23.68
C PRO A 379 -7.41 18.74 -23.56
N GLY A 380 -6.79 19.31 -24.58
CA GLY A 380 -5.34 19.48 -24.59
C GLY A 380 -4.79 19.71 -25.97
N ASN A 381 -3.63 20.34 -25.99
CA ASN A 381 -2.99 20.92 -27.16
C ASN A 381 -2.25 19.85 -27.96
N GLU A 382 -1.98 18.68 -27.37
CA GLU A 382 -1.17 17.58 -27.89
C GLU A 382 -1.96 16.56 -28.73
N GLY A 383 -3.23 16.84 -29.03
CA GLY A 383 -4.10 16.00 -29.85
C GLY A 383 -4.76 14.83 -29.12
N ILE A 384 -4.27 14.48 -27.94
CA ILE A 384 -4.86 13.56 -26.96
C ILE A 384 -4.83 14.24 -25.59
N GLY A 385 -5.66 13.80 -24.66
CA GLY A 385 -5.48 14.16 -23.26
C GLY A 385 -4.22 13.52 -22.66
N THR A 386 -3.60 14.21 -21.71
CA THR A 386 -2.32 13.85 -21.06
C THR A 386 -2.47 13.91 -19.55
N LEU A 387 -1.45 13.45 -18.82
CA LEU A 387 -1.35 13.50 -17.36
C LEU A 387 -0.94 14.89 -16.82
N GLY A 388 -1.08 15.94 -17.63
CA GLY A 388 -0.73 17.32 -17.28
C GLY A 388 -1.94 18.17 -16.90
N GLU A 389 -1.84 19.48 -17.12
CA GLU A 389 -2.77 20.52 -16.62
C GLU A 389 -4.26 20.16 -16.74
N SER A 390 -4.69 19.62 -17.88
CA SER A 390 -6.11 19.30 -18.07
C SER A 390 -6.59 18.14 -17.18
N ALA A 391 -5.72 17.20 -16.79
CA ALA A 391 -6.06 16.16 -15.81
C ALA A 391 -6.22 16.76 -14.40
N PHE A 392 -5.30 17.63 -13.96
CA PHE A 392 -5.39 18.34 -12.69
C PHE A 392 -6.66 19.22 -12.63
N ARG A 393 -6.94 19.96 -13.70
CA ARG A 393 -8.18 20.75 -13.82
C ARG A 393 -9.44 19.89 -13.78
N PHE A 394 -9.40 18.65 -14.27
CA PHE A 394 -10.53 17.75 -14.17
C PHE A 394 -10.74 17.26 -12.74
N VAL A 395 -9.67 16.98 -12.00
CA VAL A 395 -9.74 16.72 -10.55
C VAL A 395 -10.39 17.91 -9.81
N ASP A 396 -9.96 19.14 -10.10
CA ASP A 396 -10.56 20.33 -9.50
C ASP A 396 -12.05 20.44 -9.83
N PHE A 397 -12.43 20.21 -11.10
CA PHE A 397 -13.83 20.17 -11.49
C PHE A 397 -14.63 19.12 -10.70
N LEU A 398 -14.08 17.93 -10.45
CA LEU A 398 -14.76 16.91 -9.65
C LEU A 398 -14.91 17.36 -8.20
N ALA A 399 -13.82 17.80 -7.57
CA ALA A 399 -13.79 18.24 -6.18
C ALA A 399 -14.75 19.42 -5.92
N GLU A 400 -14.70 20.45 -6.77
CA GLU A 400 -15.58 21.62 -6.68
C GLU A 400 -17.06 21.25 -6.79
N ASN A 401 -17.39 20.14 -7.46
CA ASN A 401 -18.75 19.68 -7.68
C ASN A 401 -19.14 18.48 -6.79
N ASN A 402 -18.43 18.29 -5.67
CA ASN A 402 -18.66 17.24 -4.67
C ASN A 402 -18.60 15.81 -5.25
N GLN A 403 -17.90 15.62 -6.38
CA GLN A 403 -17.68 14.30 -6.94
C GLN A 403 -16.42 13.69 -6.31
N LYS A 404 -16.56 12.50 -5.73
CA LYS A 404 -15.50 11.81 -4.98
C LYS A 404 -14.82 10.71 -5.79
N LEU A 405 -15.34 10.37 -6.98
CA LEU A 405 -14.83 9.29 -7.82
C LEU A 405 -14.50 9.80 -9.23
N TRP A 406 -13.36 9.38 -9.76
CA TRP A 406 -13.00 9.50 -11.16
C TRP A 406 -12.71 8.11 -11.71
N GLN A 407 -13.58 7.59 -12.56
CA GLN A 407 -13.32 6.33 -13.25
C GLN A 407 -12.64 6.54 -14.59
N ILE A 408 -11.63 5.72 -14.85
CA ILE A 408 -10.87 5.68 -16.10
C ILE A 408 -10.83 4.26 -16.65
N LEU A 409 -10.54 4.15 -17.94
CA LEU A 409 -10.23 2.88 -18.62
C LEU A 409 -8.75 2.51 -18.42
N PRO A 410 -8.31 1.28 -18.81
CA PRO A 410 -6.93 0.85 -18.64
C PRO A 410 -5.92 1.83 -19.28
N LEU A 411 -4.76 1.98 -18.64
CA LEU A 411 -3.76 2.98 -19.02
C LEU A 411 -2.60 2.43 -19.87
N GLY A 412 -2.68 1.16 -20.28
CA GLY A 412 -1.59 0.49 -20.95
C GLY A 412 -1.30 0.98 -22.38
N PRO A 413 -0.10 0.70 -22.92
CA PRO A 413 0.24 0.98 -24.31
C PRO A 413 -0.64 0.16 -25.25
N VAL A 414 -1.48 0.85 -26.03
CA VAL A 414 -2.47 0.22 -26.91
C VAL A 414 -1.86 -0.30 -28.21
N GLY A 415 -2.34 -1.46 -28.66
CA GLY A 415 -1.99 -2.04 -29.96
C GLY A 415 -2.93 -1.63 -31.10
N PHE A 416 -3.20 -2.57 -32.01
CA PHE A 416 -4.11 -2.36 -33.12
C PHE A 416 -5.51 -1.95 -32.63
N GLY A 417 -6.20 -1.06 -33.35
CA GLY A 417 -7.53 -0.57 -32.97
C GLY A 417 -7.55 0.47 -31.83
N ASN A 418 -6.40 0.74 -31.18
CA ASN A 418 -6.24 1.68 -30.06
C ASN A 418 -7.09 1.34 -28.82
N SER A 419 -7.43 0.06 -28.63
CA SER A 419 -8.26 -0.38 -27.51
C SER A 419 -7.45 -0.43 -26.21
N PRO A 420 -7.90 0.25 -25.13
CA PRO A 420 -7.34 0.09 -23.79
C PRO A 420 -7.41 -1.35 -23.26
N TYR A 421 -8.27 -2.18 -23.83
CA TYR A 421 -8.43 -3.60 -23.46
C TYR A 421 -7.52 -4.53 -24.26
N GLN A 422 -6.70 -3.99 -25.18
CA GLN A 422 -5.70 -4.73 -25.97
C GLN A 422 -4.34 -4.03 -25.88
N CYS A 423 -3.75 -4.09 -24.68
CA CYS A 423 -2.46 -3.49 -24.39
C CYS A 423 -1.29 -4.46 -24.65
N TYR A 424 -0.13 -3.88 -24.96
CA TYR A 424 1.15 -4.62 -25.07
C TYR A 424 1.67 -5.14 -23.73
N SER A 425 1.15 -4.62 -22.61
CA SER A 425 1.49 -5.04 -21.26
C SER A 425 0.33 -4.80 -20.30
N ALA A 426 0.16 -5.70 -19.33
CA ALA A 426 -0.75 -5.55 -18.20
C ALA A 426 -0.24 -4.59 -17.10
N PHE A 427 1.02 -4.15 -17.18
CA PHE A 427 1.70 -3.35 -16.15
C PHE A 427 2.14 -1.98 -16.66
N ALA A 428 2.61 -1.89 -17.91
CA ALA A 428 3.15 -0.66 -18.46
C ALA A 428 2.08 0.45 -18.61
N GLY A 429 2.52 1.70 -18.64
CA GLY A 429 1.72 2.87 -18.98
C GLY A 429 1.95 3.38 -20.39
N ASN A 430 0.90 3.94 -21.00
CA ASN A 430 0.91 4.43 -22.38
C ASN A 430 1.75 5.73 -22.52
N PRO A 431 2.87 5.70 -23.28
CA PRO A 431 3.72 6.89 -23.46
C PRO A 431 3.01 8.08 -24.11
N LEU A 432 1.89 7.87 -24.80
CA LEU A 432 1.11 8.96 -25.39
C LEU A 432 0.44 9.86 -24.34
N PHE A 433 0.29 9.39 -23.10
CA PHE A 433 -0.28 10.18 -22.00
C PHE A 433 0.74 11.05 -21.27
N ILE A 434 2.04 10.88 -21.50
CA ILE A 434 3.10 11.73 -20.91
C ILE A 434 2.92 13.17 -21.38
N ASP A 435 2.65 14.12 -20.50
CA ASP A 435 2.53 15.52 -20.85
C ASP A 435 3.90 16.14 -21.19
N LEU A 436 4.00 16.78 -22.35
CA LEU A 436 5.26 17.35 -22.83
C LEU A 436 5.59 18.69 -22.17
N ASN A 437 4.61 19.45 -21.67
CA ASN A 437 4.90 20.70 -20.95
C ASN A 437 5.54 20.39 -19.59
N LEU A 438 5.12 19.30 -18.93
CA LEU A 438 5.81 18.83 -17.73
C LEU A 438 7.28 18.45 -18.02
N LEU A 439 7.61 17.97 -19.23
CA LEU A 439 9.00 17.72 -19.62
C LEU A 439 9.79 19.01 -19.88
N VAL A 440 9.11 20.10 -20.27
CA VAL A 440 9.73 21.45 -20.33
C VAL A 440 10.04 21.93 -18.91
N ASN A 441 9.11 21.75 -17.96
CA ASN A 441 9.33 22.08 -16.54
C ASN A 441 10.49 21.28 -15.93
N ASP A 442 10.63 20.01 -16.31
CA ASP A 442 11.74 19.14 -15.92
C ASP A 442 13.05 19.46 -16.67
N LEU A 443 13.08 20.48 -17.54
CA LEU A 443 14.23 20.86 -18.38
C LEU A 443 14.74 19.75 -19.32
N LEU A 444 13.88 18.77 -19.62
CA LEU A 444 14.14 17.69 -20.58
C LEU A 444 13.77 18.10 -22.00
N LEU A 445 12.84 19.04 -22.14
CA LEU A 445 12.51 19.75 -23.37
C LEU A 445 12.59 21.27 -23.15
N GLN A 446 12.52 22.02 -24.23
CA GLN A 446 12.44 23.49 -24.23
C GLN A 446 11.15 23.92 -24.94
N ASP A 447 10.61 25.11 -24.61
CA ASP A 447 9.37 25.62 -25.24
C ASP A 447 9.44 25.64 -26.78
N HIS A 448 10.62 25.92 -27.34
CA HIS A 448 10.81 25.96 -28.78
C HIS A 448 10.68 24.58 -29.45
N ASP A 449 10.91 23.49 -28.72
CA ASP A 449 10.73 22.12 -29.22
C ASP A 449 9.26 21.85 -29.58
N LEU A 450 8.33 22.53 -28.91
CA LEU A 450 6.89 22.33 -29.06
C LEU A 450 6.25 23.23 -30.13
N ARG A 451 7.00 24.16 -30.74
CA ARG A 451 6.46 25.17 -31.69
C ARG A 451 5.93 24.57 -32.99
N ASN A 452 6.60 23.54 -33.54
CA ASN A 452 6.25 22.91 -34.82
C ASN A 452 5.17 21.82 -34.68
N LYS A 453 4.08 22.17 -33.99
CA LYS A 453 3.01 21.23 -33.67
C LYS A 453 1.97 21.12 -34.80
N PRO A 454 1.59 19.90 -35.22
CA PRO A 454 0.52 19.69 -36.19
C PRO A 454 -0.85 20.17 -35.69
N LYS A 455 -1.74 20.50 -36.62
CA LYS A 455 -3.16 20.73 -36.29
C LYS A 455 -3.82 19.41 -35.91
N PHE A 456 -4.23 19.28 -34.64
CA PHE A 456 -5.00 18.14 -34.13
C PHE A 456 -6.49 18.45 -34.02
N SER A 457 -7.32 17.43 -34.07
CA SER A 457 -8.76 17.57 -33.80
C SER A 457 -9.01 17.76 -32.31
N SER A 458 -9.85 18.73 -31.96
CA SER A 458 -10.32 18.97 -30.59
C SER A 458 -11.51 18.08 -30.19
N ARG A 459 -11.98 17.21 -31.09
CA ARG A 459 -13.14 16.32 -30.87
C ARG A 459 -12.77 14.85 -30.90
N ARG A 460 -11.68 14.50 -31.59
CA ARG A 460 -11.20 13.12 -31.70
C ARG A 460 -9.69 13.01 -31.61
N ALA A 461 -9.19 12.04 -30.86
CA ALA A 461 -7.79 11.65 -30.85
C ALA A 461 -7.46 10.80 -32.09
N ASP A 462 -6.38 11.17 -32.77
CA ASP A 462 -5.77 10.42 -33.87
C ASP A 462 -4.42 9.89 -33.38
N PHE A 463 -4.45 8.70 -32.79
CA PHE A 463 -3.31 8.08 -32.10
C PHE A 463 -2.07 7.97 -33.00
N GLN A 464 -2.26 7.65 -34.29
CA GLN A 464 -1.15 7.52 -35.24
C GLN A 464 -0.50 8.87 -35.53
N LYS A 465 -1.31 9.90 -35.82
CA LYS A 465 -0.79 11.26 -36.08
C LYS A 465 -0.09 11.83 -34.85
N ILE A 466 -0.61 11.56 -33.66
CA ILE A 466 -0.06 12.02 -32.39
C ILE A 466 1.27 11.32 -32.11
N GLY A 467 1.34 9.99 -32.26
CA GLY A 467 2.58 9.24 -32.08
C GLY A 467 3.70 9.69 -33.04
N LYS A 468 3.38 9.98 -34.31
CA LYS A 468 4.35 10.52 -35.29
C LYS A 468 4.98 11.85 -34.83
N TRP A 469 4.22 12.69 -34.13
CA TRP A 469 4.71 13.98 -33.63
C TRP A 469 5.40 13.86 -32.27
N LYS A 470 4.84 13.06 -31.35
CA LYS A 470 5.26 12.98 -29.95
C LYS A 470 6.50 12.10 -29.75
N ASN A 471 6.63 11.00 -30.47
CA ASN A 471 7.76 10.07 -30.30
C ASN A 471 9.14 10.71 -30.56
N PRO A 472 9.34 11.55 -31.61
CA PRO A 472 10.59 12.28 -31.78
C PRO A 472 10.95 13.21 -30.60
N LEU A 473 9.94 13.86 -30.00
CA LEU A 473 10.13 14.74 -28.84
C LEU A 473 10.51 13.95 -27.58
N LEU A 474 9.85 12.81 -27.33
CA LEU A 474 10.21 11.92 -26.24
C LEU A 474 11.65 11.37 -26.39
N ARG A 475 12.11 11.11 -27.63
CA ARG A 475 13.52 10.73 -27.87
C ARG A 475 14.49 11.88 -27.61
N ARG A 476 14.11 13.12 -27.91
CA ARG A 476 14.90 14.30 -27.55
C ARG A 476 15.01 14.44 -26.03
N ALA A 477 13.89 14.28 -25.31
CA ALA A 477 13.87 14.27 -23.86
C ALA A 477 14.81 13.20 -23.27
N PHE A 478 14.82 11.99 -23.83
CA PHE A 478 15.74 10.93 -23.43
C PHE A 478 17.21 11.28 -23.67
N LYS A 479 17.55 11.87 -24.82
CA LYS A 479 18.93 12.34 -25.09
C LYS A 479 19.38 13.40 -24.08
N ASN A 480 18.50 14.33 -23.74
CA ASN A 480 18.78 15.38 -22.77
C ASN A 480 18.87 14.83 -21.33
N PHE A 481 18.10 13.80 -21.01
CA PHE A 481 18.21 13.08 -19.74
C PHE A 481 19.56 12.37 -19.63
N ALA A 482 19.96 11.63 -20.68
CA ALA A 482 21.22 10.88 -20.69
C ALA A 482 22.47 11.78 -20.66
N SER A 483 22.39 13.02 -21.14
CA SER A 483 23.53 13.96 -21.17
C SER A 483 23.68 14.82 -19.91
N LYS A 484 22.68 14.83 -19.01
CA LYS A 484 22.68 15.68 -17.81
C LYS A 484 22.85 14.83 -16.55
N SER A 485 23.90 15.10 -15.76
CA SER A 485 24.03 14.60 -14.39
C SER A 485 23.19 15.46 -13.44
N GLN A 486 21.88 15.20 -13.37
CA GLN A 486 21.03 15.79 -12.33
C GLN A 486 20.84 14.80 -11.19
N ASP A 487 21.51 15.04 -10.06
CA ASP A 487 21.57 14.11 -8.92
C ASP A 487 20.19 13.67 -8.43
N GLY A 488 19.20 14.57 -8.39
CA GLY A 488 17.85 14.25 -7.92
C GLY A 488 16.99 13.42 -8.89
N LEU A 489 17.07 13.68 -10.20
CA LEU A 489 16.26 12.95 -11.19
C LEU A 489 16.82 11.53 -11.42
N ASN A 490 18.16 11.41 -11.39
CA ASN A 490 18.85 10.14 -11.57
C ASN A 490 18.63 9.18 -10.39
N VAL A 491 18.61 9.68 -9.15
CA VAL A 491 18.30 8.86 -7.96
C VAL A 491 16.88 8.28 -8.03
N ASN A 492 15.90 9.10 -8.41
CA ASN A 492 14.51 8.65 -8.57
C ASN A 492 14.36 7.65 -9.73
N TYR A 493 15.14 7.80 -10.80
CA TYR A 493 15.15 6.87 -11.92
C TYR A 493 15.72 5.51 -11.52
N SER A 494 16.87 5.46 -10.84
CA SER A 494 17.45 4.21 -10.34
C SER A 494 16.51 3.46 -9.39
N SER A 495 15.89 4.17 -8.45
CA SER A 495 14.90 3.58 -7.53
C SER A 495 13.67 3.04 -8.28
N PHE A 496 13.21 3.75 -9.33
CA PHE A 496 12.14 3.27 -10.19
C PHE A 496 12.53 1.97 -10.92
N LEU A 497 13.76 1.88 -11.45
CA LEU A 497 14.25 0.68 -12.12
C LEU A 497 14.29 -0.52 -11.18
N GLU A 498 14.89 -0.37 -10.00
CA GLU A 498 14.99 -1.44 -9.00
C GLU A 498 13.61 -1.94 -8.55
N LYS A 499 12.68 -1.02 -8.27
CA LYS A 499 11.33 -1.38 -7.81
C LYS A 499 10.50 -2.11 -8.88
N ASN A 500 10.77 -1.87 -10.16
CA ASN A 500 9.95 -2.36 -11.27
C ASN A 500 10.65 -3.40 -12.14
N GLU A 501 11.87 -3.82 -11.78
CA GLU A 501 12.72 -4.68 -12.62
C GLU A 501 12.00 -5.93 -13.12
N TRP A 502 11.21 -6.56 -12.24
CA TRP A 502 10.51 -7.82 -12.45
C TRP A 502 9.54 -7.84 -13.63
N TRP A 503 8.94 -6.70 -14.03
CA TRP A 503 8.12 -6.59 -15.25
C TRP A 503 8.76 -5.67 -16.31
N LEU A 504 9.48 -4.65 -15.86
CA LEU A 504 9.97 -3.58 -16.72
C LEU A 504 11.06 -4.07 -17.68
N ASN A 505 11.92 -4.99 -17.23
CA ASN A 505 12.99 -5.52 -18.08
C ASN A 505 12.43 -6.27 -19.30
N ASP A 506 11.45 -7.16 -19.08
CA ASP A 506 10.81 -7.88 -20.16
C ASP A 506 9.99 -6.96 -21.07
N TYR A 507 9.27 -5.99 -20.50
CA TYR A 507 8.52 -5.00 -21.29
C TYR A 507 9.44 -4.18 -22.20
N ALA A 508 10.54 -3.65 -21.64
CA ALA A 508 11.48 -2.82 -22.38
C ALA A 508 12.15 -3.61 -23.51
N LEU A 509 12.54 -4.87 -23.25
CA LEU A 509 13.08 -5.77 -24.27
C LEU A 509 12.03 -6.10 -25.33
N PHE A 510 10.79 -6.42 -24.95
CA PHE A 510 9.70 -6.72 -25.87
C PHE A 510 9.44 -5.54 -26.82
N MET A 511 9.33 -4.31 -26.29
CA MET A 511 9.09 -3.13 -27.12
C MET A 511 10.28 -2.79 -28.02
N ALA A 512 11.51 -2.96 -27.53
CA ALA A 512 12.71 -2.79 -28.35
C ALA A 512 12.79 -3.82 -29.48
N ALA A 513 12.54 -5.10 -29.18
CA ALA A 513 12.49 -6.19 -30.15
C ALA A 513 11.37 -5.97 -31.16
N LYS A 514 10.18 -5.55 -30.72
CA LYS A 514 9.06 -5.22 -31.60
C LYS A 514 9.42 -4.15 -32.62
N LYS A 515 10.13 -3.10 -32.20
CA LYS A 515 10.66 -2.08 -33.11
C LYS A 515 11.69 -2.66 -34.07
N TYR A 516 12.63 -3.49 -33.57
CA TYR A 516 13.65 -4.15 -34.39
C TYR A 516 13.03 -5.02 -35.50
N PHE A 517 12.03 -5.82 -35.15
CA PHE A 517 11.26 -6.66 -36.08
C PHE A 517 10.15 -5.89 -36.82
N LYS A 518 10.28 -4.56 -36.98
CA LYS A 518 9.37 -3.71 -37.79
C LYS A 518 7.89 -3.81 -37.39
N ASN A 519 7.61 -3.88 -36.09
CA ASN A 519 6.29 -4.02 -35.48
C ASN A 519 5.54 -5.32 -35.79
N LYS A 520 6.23 -6.38 -36.22
CA LYS A 520 5.64 -7.73 -36.30
C LYS A 520 5.11 -8.17 -34.93
N VAL A 521 4.06 -8.99 -34.94
CA VAL A 521 3.62 -9.71 -33.74
C VAL A 521 4.73 -10.65 -33.29
N TRP A 522 4.89 -10.86 -31.98
CA TRP A 522 6.03 -11.63 -31.47
C TRP A 522 6.05 -13.10 -31.92
N ASN A 523 4.88 -13.65 -32.26
CA ASN A 523 4.74 -14.99 -32.83
C ASN A 523 5.47 -15.16 -34.18
N ASP A 524 5.73 -14.06 -34.89
CA ASP A 524 6.42 -14.02 -36.19
C ASP A 524 7.89 -13.57 -36.08
N TRP A 525 8.43 -13.47 -34.87
CA TRP A 525 9.86 -13.23 -34.64
C TRP A 525 10.67 -14.51 -34.87
N ASP A 526 11.98 -14.37 -35.01
CA ASP A 526 12.90 -15.49 -35.15
C ASP A 526 12.70 -16.48 -33.99
N ASP A 527 12.71 -17.79 -34.28
CA ASP A 527 12.25 -18.82 -33.33
C ASP A 527 13.03 -18.79 -32.00
N GLU A 528 14.32 -18.45 -32.04
CA GLU A 528 15.16 -18.30 -30.85
C GLU A 528 14.69 -17.16 -29.92
N ILE A 529 14.21 -16.05 -30.48
CA ILE A 529 13.68 -14.91 -29.72
C ILE A 529 12.23 -15.17 -29.31
N LYS A 530 11.42 -15.73 -30.22
CA LYS A 530 10.04 -16.16 -29.94
C LYS A 530 9.98 -17.10 -28.75
N ARG A 531 10.90 -18.06 -28.67
CA ARG A 531 11.03 -19.04 -27.58
C ARG A 531 11.91 -18.58 -26.42
N ARG A 532 12.39 -17.33 -26.44
CA ARG A 532 13.16 -16.72 -25.35
C ARG A 532 14.41 -17.51 -24.96
N LEU A 533 15.16 -18.04 -25.94
CA LEU A 533 16.43 -18.71 -25.67
C LEU A 533 17.41 -17.71 -25.07
N GLU A 534 17.89 -17.98 -23.84
CA GLU A 534 18.63 -16.99 -23.05
C GLU A 534 19.91 -16.50 -23.75
N LYS A 535 20.58 -17.35 -24.52
CA LYS A 535 21.75 -16.95 -25.33
C LYS A 535 21.39 -15.88 -26.36
N SER A 536 20.26 -16.04 -27.04
CA SER A 536 19.81 -15.11 -28.10
C SER A 536 19.19 -13.86 -27.50
N LEU A 537 18.48 -13.96 -26.36
CA LEU A 537 18.04 -12.79 -25.60
C LEU A 537 19.21 -11.96 -25.07
N LYS A 538 20.29 -12.57 -24.56
CA LYS A 538 21.50 -11.84 -24.14
C LYS A 538 22.11 -11.04 -25.28
N LYS A 539 22.27 -11.64 -26.46
CA LYS A 539 22.75 -10.94 -27.66
C LYS A 539 21.83 -9.77 -28.02
N LEU A 540 20.53 -10.03 -28.04
CA LEU A 540 19.53 -9.00 -28.38
C LEU A 540 19.52 -7.85 -27.35
N ARG A 541 19.70 -8.14 -26.06
CA ARG A 541 19.82 -7.12 -25.00
C ARG A 541 21.03 -6.21 -25.22
N VAL A 542 22.16 -6.77 -25.64
CA VAL A 542 23.36 -5.99 -25.99
C VAL A 542 23.14 -5.14 -27.24
N GLU A 543 22.60 -5.74 -28.31
CA GLU A 543 22.32 -5.05 -29.58
C GLU A 543 21.31 -3.92 -29.40
N LEU A 544 20.29 -4.12 -28.56
CA LEU A 544 19.17 -3.18 -28.37
C LEU A 544 19.29 -2.34 -27.09
N ALA A 545 20.44 -2.32 -26.42
CA ALA A 545 20.62 -1.68 -25.11
C ALA A 545 20.08 -0.24 -25.05
N GLY A 546 20.40 0.58 -26.06
CA GLY A 546 19.93 1.97 -26.10
C GLY A 546 18.42 2.12 -26.30
N GLU A 547 17.78 1.19 -27.03
CA GLU A 547 16.32 1.22 -27.18
C GLU A 547 15.62 0.68 -25.92
N ILE A 548 16.18 -0.35 -25.28
CA ILE A 548 15.69 -0.88 -24.00
C ILE A 548 15.70 0.25 -22.95
N GLU A 549 16.80 0.98 -22.85
CA GLU A 549 16.92 2.08 -21.90
C GLU A 549 15.94 3.23 -22.20
N TYR A 550 15.71 3.52 -23.48
CA TYR A 550 14.67 4.46 -23.88
C TYR A 550 13.27 4.00 -23.43
N GLN A 551 12.92 2.72 -23.58
CA GLN A 551 11.62 2.19 -23.16
C GLN A 551 11.45 2.26 -21.64
N LYS A 552 12.52 1.97 -20.86
CA LYS A 552 12.54 2.13 -19.40
C LYS A 552 12.30 3.58 -18.99
N PHE A 553 12.98 4.52 -19.63
CA PHE A 553 12.81 5.96 -19.41
C PHE A 553 11.37 6.43 -19.67
N LEU A 554 10.71 5.95 -20.73
CA LEU A 554 9.31 6.28 -20.99
C LEU A 554 8.39 5.84 -19.84
N GLN A 555 8.61 4.65 -19.29
CA GLN A 555 7.82 4.16 -18.16
C GLN A 555 8.08 4.99 -16.90
N PHE A 556 9.33 5.35 -16.62
CA PHE A 556 9.66 6.26 -15.53
C PHE A 556 8.90 7.59 -15.63
N LEU A 557 8.93 8.25 -16.80
CA LEU A 557 8.21 9.51 -17.01
C LEU A 557 6.70 9.34 -16.83
N PHE A 558 6.13 8.27 -17.38
CA PHE A 558 4.71 7.97 -17.23
C PHE A 558 4.32 7.82 -15.75
N PHE A 559 5.03 6.96 -15.01
CA PHE A 559 4.68 6.68 -13.61
C PHE A 559 4.93 7.88 -12.70
N LYS A 560 5.97 8.68 -12.97
CA LYS A 560 6.21 9.95 -12.27
C LYS A 560 4.98 10.86 -12.40
N GLN A 561 4.51 11.13 -13.62
CA GLN A 561 3.35 12.00 -13.86
C GLN A 561 2.04 11.38 -13.33
N TRP A 562 1.88 10.06 -13.48
CA TRP A 562 0.70 9.35 -12.98
C TRP A 562 0.55 9.48 -11.47
N PHE A 563 1.60 9.20 -10.71
CA PHE A 563 1.55 9.26 -9.26
C PHE A 563 1.41 10.69 -8.73
N GLN A 564 1.97 11.69 -9.41
CA GLN A 564 1.70 13.11 -9.12
C GLN A 564 0.21 13.45 -9.26
N LEU A 565 -0.44 13.01 -10.34
CA LEU A 565 -1.87 13.22 -10.55
C LEU A 565 -2.72 12.48 -9.51
N LYS A 566 -2.39 11.22 -9.21
CA LYS A 566 -3.10 10.40 -8.21
C LYS A 566 -3.00 11.02 -6.82
N GLU A 567 -1.81 11.45 -6.41
CA GLU A 567 -1.60 12.13 -5.13
C GLU A 567 -2.45 13.40 -5.05
N TYR A 568 -2.45 14.22 -6.10
CA TYR A 568 -3.28 15.42 -6.16
C TYR A 568 -4.78 15.11 -6.07
N ALA A 569 -5.27 14.10 -6.80
CA ALA A 569 -6.65 13.65 -6.73
C ALA A 569 -7.03 13.27 -5.30
N ASN A 570 -6.19 12.48 -4.64
CA ASN A 570 -6.43 12.04 -3.27
C ASN A 570 -6.39 13.20 -2.26
N LEU A 571 -5.48 14.15 -2.41
CA LEU A 571 -5.44 15.38 -1.59
C LEU A 571 -6.71 16.23 -1.75
N LYS A 572 -7.32 16.22 -2.94
CA LYS A 572 -8.61 16.88 -3.21
C LYS A 572 -9.82 16.04 -2.80
N GLY A 573 -9.63 14.86 -2.21
CA GLY A 573 -10.70 13.96 -1.80
C GLY A 573 -11.37 13.21 -2.96
N VAL A 574 -10.74 13.17 -4.13
CA VAL A 574 -11.19 12.42 -5.31
C VAL A 574 -10.38 11.14 -5.46
N LYS A 575 -11.06 10.00 -5.39
CA LYS A 575 -10.47 8.68 -5.62
C LYS A 575 -10.53 8.31 -7.09
N ILE A 576 -9.49 7.64 -7.58
CA ILE A 576 -9.41 7.14 -8.95
C ILE A 576 -9.80 5.66 -8.98
N ILE A 577 -10.78 5.33 -9.83
CA ILE A 577 -11.18 3.96 -10.16
C ILE A 577 -10.49 3.56 -11.46
N GLY A 578 -9.55 2.62 -11.36
CA GLY A 578 -8.92 1.97 -12.52
C GLY A 578 -9.72 0.79 -13.05
N ASP A 579 -9.18 0.14 -14.07
CA ASP A 579 -9.85 -0.94 -14.79
C ASP A 579 -8.82 -1.95 -15.29
N VAL A 580 -9.09 -3.24 -15.11
CA VAL A 580 -8.21 -4.36 -15.46
C VAL A 580 -9.01 -5.33 -16.33
N PRO A 581 -8.65 -5.49 -17.62
CA PRO A 581 -9.23 -6.51 -18.50
C PRO A 581 -8.98 -7.91 -17.95
N LEU A 582 -9.92 -8.85 -18.04
CA LEU A 582 -9.65 -10.25 -17.66
C LEU A 582 -8.45 -10.80 -18.45
N TYR A 583 -8.56 -10.77 -19.77
CA TYR A 583 -7.53 -11.27 -20.68
C TYR A 583 -6.52 -10.21 -21.08
N VAL A 584 -5.34 -10.67 -21.50
CA VAL A 584 -4.31 -9.83 -22.14
C VAL A 584 -4.35 -10.00 -23.66
N SER A 585 -3.74 -9.07 -24.40
CA SER A 585 -3.58 -9.21 -25.85
C SER A 585 -2.66 -10.39 -26.19
N THR A 586 -2.94 -11.13 -27.27
CA THR A 586 -2.01 -12.16 -27.79
C THR A 586 -0.64 -11.58 -28.07
N ASP A 587 -0.60 -10.42 -28.74
CA ASP A 587 0.64 -9.69 -29.02
C ASP A 587 0.98 -8.79 -27.83
N SER A 588 1.47 -9.38 -26.74
CA SER A 588 1.89 -8.68 -25.51
C SER A 588 3.14 -9.31 -24.90
N VAL A 589 3.84 -8.53 -24.07
CA VAL A 589 4.93 -9.04 -23.24
C VAL A 589 4.42 -10.10 -22.26
N ASP A 590 3.19 -9.96 -21.78
CA ASP A 590 2.63 -10.85 -20.76
C ASP A 590 2.53 -12.29 -21.28
N VAL A 591 2.08 -12.46 -22.53
CA VAL A 591 2.00 -13.77 -23.19
C VAL A 591 3.40 -14.23 -23.60
N TRP A 592 4.21 -13.37 -24.21
CA TRP A 592 5.55 -13.75 -24.67
C TRP A 592 6.46 -14.21 -23.53
N ALA A 593 6.44 -13.52 -22.38
CA ALA A 593 7.28 -13.84 -21.24
C ALA A 593 6.75 -14.99 -20.37
N ASN A 594 5.45 -15.31 -20.46
CA ASN A 594 4.80 -16.32 -19.61
C ASN A 594 3.99 -17.31 -20.46
N THR A 595 4.58 -17.85 -21.52
CA THR A 595 3.86 -18.73 -22.46
C THR A 595 3.21 -19.96 -21.82
N ASP A 596 3.71 -20.43 -20.68
CA ASP A 596 3.23 -21.61 -19.96
C ASP A 596 1.87 -21.41 -19.28
N ILE A 597 1.53 -20.18 -18.86
CA ILE A 597 0.25 -19.89 -18.19
C ILE A 597 -0.91 -19.63 -19.17
N TYR A 598 -0.70 -19.82 -20.47
CA TYR A 598 -1.72 -19.67 -21.53
C TYR A 598 -1.89 -20.98 -22.31
N GLN A 599 -3.07 -21.19 -22.89
CA GLN A 599 -3.34 -22.35 -23.75
C GLN A 599 -2.79 -22.14 -25.17
N LEU A 600 -1.53 -22.52 -25.36
CA LEU A 600 -0.79 -22.37 -26.61
C LEU A 600 -0.34 -23.73 -27.17
N ASP A 601 -0.23 -23.83 -28.49
CA ASP A 601 0.32 -25.00 -29.19
C ASP A 601 1.87 -25.02 -29.13
N LYS A 602 2.48 -26.06 -29.69
CA LYS A 602 3.95 -26.20 -29.80
C LYS A 602 4.64 -25.06 -30.56
N ASN A 603 3.90 -24.32 -31.38
CA ASN A 603 4.37 -23.17 -32.14
C ASN A 603 4.08 -21.83 -31.44
N LEU A 604 3.57 -21.88 -30.21
CA LEU A 604 3.17 -20.76 -29.36
C LEU A 604 1.97 -19.96 -29.90
N LYS A 605 1.08 -20.61 -30.67
CA LYS A 605 -0.18 -20.02 -31.13
C LYS A 605 -1.34 -20.42 -30.21
N PRO A 606 -2.32 -19.54 -29.94
CA PRO A 606 -3.50 -19.91 -29.15
C PRO A 606 -4.22 -21.12 -29.75
N THR A 607 -4.50 -22.13 -28.94
CA THR A 607 -5.38 -23.26 -29.31
C THR A 607 -6.84 -22.94 -29.01
N GLN A 608 -7.05 -22.18 -27.94
CA GLN A 608 -8.33 -21.69 -27.46
C GLN A 608 -8.26 -20.18 -27.25
N VAL A 609 -9.36 -19.48 -27.52
CA VAL A 609 -9.48 -18.04 -27.36
C VAL A 609 -10.71 -17.66 -26.54
N GLY A 610 -10.63 -16.49 -25.90
CA GLY A 610 -11.71 -15.96 -25.07
C GLY A 610 -12.86 -15.41 -25.91
N GLY A 611 -14.06 -15.52 -25.36
CA GLY A 611 -15.27 -14.91 -25.90
C GLY A 611 -16.41 -14.95 -24.89
N VAL A 612 -17.63 -14.74 -25.38
CA VAL A 612 -18.87 -15.02 -24.66
C VAL A 612 -19.86 -15.74 -25.58
N PRO A 613 -20.68 -16.66 -25.05
CA PRO A 613 -21.66 -17.39 -25.85
C PRO A 613 -22.71 -16.47 -26.45
N PRO A 614 -23.51 -16.96 -27.42
CA PRO A 614 -24.74 -16.29 -27.83
C PRO A 614 -25.62 -15.92 -26.63
N ASP A 615 -26.11 -14.69 -26.64
CA ASP A 615 -27.00 -14.17 -25.62
C ASP A 615 -28.08 -13.27 -26.25
N TYR A 616 -28.92 -12.68 -25.41
CA TYR A 616 -29.98 -11.77 -25.86
C TYR A 616 -29.46 -10.46 -26.49
N PHE A 617 -28.14 -10.19 -26.46
CA PHE A 617 -27.50 -9.07 -27.14
C PHE A 617 -26.82 -9.46 -28.47
N SER A 618 -26.36 -10.71 -28.60
CA SER A 618 -25.66 -11.20 -29.80
C SER A 618 -26.04 -12.65 -30.14
N GLU A 619 -26.67 -12.84 -31.30
CA GLU A 619 -27.04 -14.17 -31.82
C GLU A 619 -25.84 -15.10 -32.05
N THR A 620 -24.63 -14.55 -32.23
CA THR A 620 -23.40 -15.32 -32.48
C THR A 620 -22.40 -15.25 -31.33
N GLY A 621 -22.80 -14.65 -30.20
CA GLY A 621 -21.91 -14.31 -29.09
C GLY A 621 -20.88 -13.26 -29.49
N GLN A 622 -19.76 -13.21 -28.77
CA GLN A 622 -18.64 -12.32 -29.13
C GLN A 622 -17.33 -13.10 -29.05
N LEU A 623 -16.60 -13.15 -30.16
CA LEU A 623 -15.28 -13.76 -30.22
C LEU A 623 -14.23 -12.65 -30.02
N TRP A 624 -13.52 -12.66 -28.89
CA TRP A 624 -12.55 -11.62 -28.58
C TRP A 624 -11.16 -11.93 -29.12
N GLY A 625 -10.82 -13.22 -29.24
CA GLY A 625 -9.57 -13.68 -29.85
C GLY A 625 -8.34 -13.60 -28.94
N ASN A 626 -8.51 -13.17 -27.68
CA ASN A 626 -7.46 -13.20 -26.67
C ASN A 626 -7.10 -14.64 -26.28
N PRO A 627 -5.84 -14.96 -25.93
CA PRO A 627 -5.50 -16.29 -25.43
C PRO A 627 -6.14 -16.50 -24.05
N VAL A 628 -6.68 -17.68 -23.83
CA VAL A 628 -7.21 -18.06 -22.50
C VAL A 628 -6.09 -18.56 -21.60
N PHE A 629 -6.27 -18.39 -20.29
CA PHE A 629 -5.32 -18.88 -19.30
C PHE A 629 -5.37 -20.41 -19.16
N ASN A 630 -4.21 -20.99 -18.87
CA ASN A 630 -4.08 -22.31 -18.29
C ASN A 630 -4.21 -22.18 -16.75
N TRP A 631 -5.43 -22.26 -16.24
CA TRP A 631 -5.71 -22.08 -14.81
C TRP A 631 -5.07 -23.15 -13.91
N GLN A 632 -4.89 -24.37 -14.42
CA GLN A 632 -4.15 -25.40 -13.71
C GLN A 632 -2.70 -24.98 -13.53
N ARG A 633 -2.05 -24.49 -14.60
CA ARG A 633 -0.67 -24.01 -14.51
C ARG A 633 -0.53 -22.77 -13.61
N LEU A 634 -1.50 -21.86 -13.65
CA LEU A 634 -1.55 -20.72 -12.72
C LEU A 634 -1.60 -21.21 -11.27
N LYS A 635 -2.43 -22.21 -10.97
CA LYS A 635 -2.52 -22.81 -9.63
C LYS A 635 -1.21 -23.46 -9.19
N GLU A 636 -0.53 -24.20 -10.07
CA GLU A 636 0.81 -24.76 -9.80
C GLU A 636 1.87 -23.70 -9.52
N ARG A 637 1.73 -22.51 -10.12
CA ARG A 637 2.58 -21.34 -9.89
C ARG A 637 2.09 -20.45 -8.75
N ASP A 638 1.23 -20.98 -7.89
CA ASP A 638 0.64 -20.27 -6.77
C ASP A 638 -0.06 -18.95 -7.14
N PHE A 639 -0.52 -18.83 -8.39
CA PHE A 639 -1.12 -17.65 -9.00
C PHE A 639 -0.21 -16.41 -9.04
N ASP A 640 1.11 -16.60 -9.02
CA ASP A 640 2.14 -15.55 -9.00
C ASP A 640 1.84 -14.34 -9.93
N TRP A 641 1.53 -14.59 -11.19
CA TRP A 641 1.29 -13.56 -12.19
C TRP A 641 0.02 -12.75 -11.91
N TRP A 642 -1.06 -13.42 -11.53
CA TRP A 642 -2.32 -12.76 -11.19
C TRP A 642 -2.22 -11.96 -9.89
N ILE A 643 -1.53 -12.51 -8.88
CA ILE A 643 -1.26 -11.81 -7.62
C ILE A 643 -0.44 -10.55 -7.90
N ALA A 644 0.64 -10.64 -8.68
CA ALA A 644 1.45 -9.49 -9.06
C ALA A 644 0.62 -8.43 -9.80
N ARG A 645 -0.26 -8.85 -10.73
CA ARG A 645 -1.15 -7.96 -11.49
C ARG A 645 -2.15 -7.23 -10.61
N LEU A 646 -2.85 -7.95 -9.72
CA LEU A 646 -3.83 -7.37 -8.80
C LEU A 646 -3.14 -6.44 -7.80
N TYR A 647 -1.98 -6.83 -7.26
CA TYR A 647 -1.21 -6.04 -6.32
C TYR A 647 -0.73 -4.74 -6.97
N PHE A 648 -0.17 -4.83 -8.18
CA PHE A 648 0.28 -3.67 -8.94
C PHE A 648 -0.85 -2.67 -9.18
N ASN A 649 -2.00 -3.14 -9.67
CA ASN A 649 -3.14 -2.27 -9.96
C ASN A 649 -3.78 -1.67 -8.70
N GLN A 650 -3.84 -2.42 -7.58
CA GLN A 650 -4.30 -1.89 -6.29
C GLN A 650 -3.39 -0.78 -5.73
N ASN A 651 -2.12 -0.74 -6.11
CA ASN A 651 -1.21 0.36 -5.79
C ASN A 651 -1.31 1.52 -6.80
N MET A 652 -1.69 1.22 -8.05
CA MET A 652 -1.86 2.21 -9.12
C MET A 652 -3.14 3.04 -8.96
N PHE A 653 -4.20 2.49 -8.38
CA PHE A 653 -5.52 3.10 -8.24
C PHE A 653 -6.06 3.01 -6.81
N ASP A 654 -7.12 3.73 -6.48
CA ASP A 654 -7.75 3.64 -5.16
C ASP A 654 -8.84 2.55 -5.10
N LEU A 655 -9.45 2.27 -6.25
CA LEU A 655 -10.33 1.13 -6.54
C LEU A 655 -10.03 0.60 -7.94
N VAL A 656 -10.27 -0.68 -8.18
CA VAL A 656 -9.99 -1.33 -9.47
C VAL A 656 -11.20 -2.15 -9.92
N ARG A 657 -11.78 -1.81 -11.07
CA ARG A 657 -12.75 -2.68 -11.75
C ARG A 657 -12.01 -3.86 -12.37
N ILE A 658 -12.44 -5.09 -12.05
CA ILE A 658 -12.01 -6.29 -12.76
C ILE A 658 -13.06 -6.56 -13.82
N ASP A 659 -12.71 -6.28 -15.07
CA ASP A 659 -13.54 -6.52 -16.24
C ASP A 659 -13.75 -8.02 -16.46
N HIS A 660 -14.95 -8.41 -16.89
CA HIS A 660 -15.37 -9.80 -17.05
C HIS A 660 -15.08 -10.66 -15.81
N PHE A 661 -15.44 -10.17 -14.62
CA PHE A 661 -15.14 -10.84 -13.34
C PHE A 661 -15.66 -12.28 -13.29
N ARG A 662 -16.78 -12.56 -13.96
CA ARG A 662 -17.32 -13.91 -14.08
C ARG A 662 -16.32 -14.93 -14.63
N GLY A 663 -15.38 -14.48 -15.46
CA GLY A 663 -14.27 -15.27 -16.01
C GLY A 663 -13.28 -15.83 -14.97
N LEU A 664 -13.32 -15.33 -13.74
CA LEU A 664 -12.56 -15.87 -12.62
C LEU A 664 -13.24 -17.10 -11.98
N GLU A 665 -14.56 -17.24 -12.12
CA GLU A 665 -15.30 -18.44 -11.70
C GLU A 665 -15.28 -19.48 -12.83
N SER A 666 -15.72 -19.09 -14.02
CA SER A 666 -15.70 -19.90 -15.24
C SER A 666 -15.55 -18.99 -16.45
N PHE A 667 -14.93 -19.45 -17.53
CA PHE A 667 -14.76 -18.64 -18.74
C PHE A 667 -15.18 -19.40 -19.99
N TRP A 668 -15.66 -18.66 -21.00
CA TRP A 668 -16.07 -19.24 -22.27
C TRP A 668 -14.85 -19.39 -23.18
N SER A 669 -14.53 -20.64 -23.50
CA SER A 669 -13.37 -21.03 -24.29
C SER A 669 -13.82 -21.46 -25.67
N VAL A 670 -13.28 -20.84 -26.72
CA VAL A 670 -13.65 -21.10 -28.12
C VAL A 670 -12.42 -21.59 -28.89
N PRO A 671 -12.51 -22.67 -29.70
CA PRO A 671 -11.40 -23.11 -30.53
C PRO A 671 -10.89 -21.99 -31.44
N ALA A 672 -9.58 -21.78 -31.50
CA ALA A 672 -8.98 -20.61 -32.16
C ALA A 672 -9.22 -20.54 -33.69
N ASN A 673 -9.65 -21.64 -34.32
CA ASN A 673 -10.01 -21.70 -35.75
C ASN A 673 -11.46 -21.31 -36.04
N GLU A 674 -12.29 -21.10 -35.02
CA GLU A 674 -13.68 -20.66 -35.17
C GLU A 674 -13.78 -19.21 -35.62
N LYS A 675 -14.88 -18.90 -36.34
CA LYS A 675 -15.19 -17.53 -36.80
C LYS A 675 -16.18 -16.81 -35.89
N THR A 676 -16.85 -17.54 -35.00
CA THR A 676 -17.87 -17.03 -34.08
C THR A 676 -17.67 -17.66 -32.71
N ALA A 677 -18.37 -17.16 -31.68
CA ALA A 677 -18.25 -17.71 -30.32
C ALA A 677 -19.28 -18.83 -30.02
N ILE A 678 -20.05 -19.28 -31.01
CA ILE A 678 -21.12 -20.29 -30.84
C ILE A 678 -20.55 -21.61 -30.32
N ASN A 679 -19.46 -22.09 -30.93
CA ASN A 679 -18.89 -23.40 -30.65
C ASN A 679 -17.84 -23.36 -29.51
N GLY A 680 -18.18 -22.72 -28.41
CA GLY A 680 -17.34 -22.70 -27.20
C GLY A 680 -17.88 -23.57 -26.07
N GLU A 681 -17.15 -23.59 -24.97
CA GLU A 681 -17.52 -24.29 -23.74
C GLU A 681 -17.16 -23.49 -22.48
N TRP A 682 -17.93 -23.67 -21.41
CA TRP A 682 -17.62 -23.10 -20.10
C TRP A 682 -16.57 -23.95 -19.39
N ILE A 683 -15.40 -23.36 -19.12
CA ILE A 683 -14.31 -24.00 -18.40
C ILE A 683 -14.16 -23.36 -17.01
N PRO A 684 -14.10 -24.15 -15.92
CA PRO A 684 -13.85 -23.63 -14.58
C PRO A 684 -12.50 -22.89 -14.46
N ALA A 685 -12.48 -21.85 -13.63
CA ALA A 685 -11.30 -21.05 -13.29
C ALA A 685 -11.01 -21.12 -11.78
N GLY A 686 -9.82 -20.67 -11.40
CA GLY A 686 -9.32 -20.73 -10.01
C GLY A 686 -9.65 -19.51 -9.14
N GLY A 687 -10.70 -18.74 -9.46
CA GLY A 687 -10.94 -17.41 -8.88
C GLY A 687 -11.07 -17.37 -7.36
N ASN A 688 -11.76 -18.34 -6.75
CA ASN A 688 -11.89 -18.41 -5.29
C ASN A 688 -10.53 -18.56 -4.61
N GLU A 689 -9.70 -19.47 -5.12
CA GLU A 689 -8.36 -19.74 -4.59
C GLU A 689 -7.42 -18.54 -4.80
N LEU A 690 -7.48 -17.92 -5.99
CA LEU A 690 -6.75 -16.70 -6.32
C LEU A 690 -7.12 -15.56 -5.36
N MET A 691 -8.40 -15.29 -5.17
CA MET A 691 -8.87 -14.18 -4.34
C MET A 691 -8.59 -14.42 -2.85
N ALA A 692 -8.68 -15.68 -2.38
CA ALA A 692 -8.30 -16.05 -1.02
C ALA A 692 -6.81 -15.79 -0.76
N LYS A 693 -5.93 -16.28 -1.64
CA LYS A 693 -4.49 -16.03 -1.55
C LYS A 693 -4.14 -14.56 -1.63
N PHE A 694 -4.77 -13.82 -2.55
CA PHE A 694 -4.52 -12.40 -2.65
C PHE A 694 -4.91 -11.66 -1.37
N LYS A 695 -6.06 -12.01 -0.76
CA LYS A 695 -6.50 -11.42 0.50
C LYS A 695 -5.55 -11.76 1.67
N GLU A 696 -5.04 -12.99 1.73
CA GLU A 696 -4.04 -13.41 2.71
C GLU A 696 -2.75 -12.58 2.60
N GLN A 697 -2.26 -12.33 1.38
CA GLN A 697 -1.00 -11.64 1.14
C GLN A 697 -1.09 -10.12 1.17
N ALA A 698 -2.22 -9.53 0.72
CA ALA A 698 -2.38 -8.08 0.55
C ALA A 698 -3.33 -7.44 1.59
N GLY A 699 -3.97 -8.26 2.44
CA GLY A 699 -4.88 -7.86 3.53
C GLY A 699 -6.25 -7.35 3.05
N GLY A 700 -6.26 -6.22 2.33
CA GLY A 700 -7.47 -5.54 1.88
C GLY A 700 -7.75 -5.70 0.38
N LEU A 701 -9.04 -5.76 0.02
CA LEU A 701 -9.52 -5.81 -1.37
C LEU A 701 -10.13 -4.46 -1.76
N SER A 702 -9.56 -3.81 -2.78
CA SER A 702 -10.08 -2.57 -3.36
C SER A 702 -10.66 -2.81 -4.76
N PHE A 703 -11.39 -3.91 -4.97
CA PHE A 703 -11.91 -4.29 -6.29
C PHE A 703 -13.40 -4.05 -6.46
N ILE A 704 -13.83 -3.83 -7.70
CA ILE A 704 -15.22 -3.81 -8.16
C ILE A 704 -15.36 -4.96 -9.16
N ALA A 705 -16.34 -5.83 -8.96
CA ALA A 705 -16.64 -6.91 -9.88
C ALA A 705 -17.48 -6.38 -11.05
N GLU A 706 -16.97 -6.52 -12.27
CA GLU A 706 -17.79 -6.39 -13.47
C GLU A 706 -18.57 -7.68 -13.67
N ASP A 707 -19.82 -7.66 -13.23
CA ASP A 707 -20.75 -8.80 -13.20
C ASP A 707 -21.96 -8.55 -14.11
N LEU A 708 -21.75 -8.01 -15.31
CA LEU A 708 -22.82 -7.83 -16.29
C LEU A 708 -22.99 -9.08 -17.18
N GLY A 709 -24.16 -9.19 -17.81
CA GLY A 709 -24.51 -10.32 -18.68
C GLY A 709 -25.31 -11.40 -17.93
N VAL A 710 -25.28 -12.64 -18.43
CA VAL A 710 -25.88 -13.79 -17.76
C VAL A 710 -24.91 -14.28 -16.68
N ILE A 711 -25.27 -14.08 -15.42
CA ILE A 711 -24.46 -14.40 -14.24
C ILE A 711 -25.08 -15.60 -13.52
N THR A 712 -24.24 -16.52 -13.05
CA THR A 712 -24.68 -17.71 -12.30
C THR A 712 -24.53 -17.48 -10.80
N PRO A 713 -25.27 -18.23 -9.95
CA PRO A 713 -25.15 -18.12 -8.50
C PRO A 713 -23.71 -18.29 -7.98
N GLU A 714 -22.87 -19.08 -8.66
CA GLU A 714 -21.47 -19.30 -8.30
C GLU A 714 -20.61 -18.04 -8.48
N VAL A 715 -20.88 -17.25 -9.52
CA VAL A 715 -20.22 -15.96 -9.75
C VAL A 715 -20.65 -14.95 -8.68
N GLU A 716 -21.94 -14.92 -8.33
CA GLU A 716 -22.44 -14.07 -7.25
C GLU A 716 -21.82 -14.46 -5.90
N LYS A 717 -21.73 -15.76 -5.63
CA LYS A 717 -21.07 -16.28 -4.44
C LYS A 717 -19.60 -15.86 -4.39
N LEU A 718 -18.85 -16.00 -5.50
CA LEU A 718 -17.46 -15.53 -5.59
C LEU A 718 -17.38 -14.02 -5.29
N ARG A 719 -18.25 -13.19 -5.86
CA ARG A 719 -18.27 -11.74 -5.58
C ARG A 719 -18.54 -11.47 -4.09
N ASP A 720 -19.54 -12.14 -3.52
CA ASP A 720 -20.09 -11.83 -2.20
C ASP A 720 -19.23 -12.39 -1.05
N ASP A 721 -18.59 -13.56 -1.22
CA ASP A 721 -17.62 -14.13 -0.27
C ASP A 721 -16.45 -13.15 -0.02
N PHE A 722 -16.05 -12.42 -1.06
CA PHE A 722 -15.02 -11.39 -1.00
C PHE A 722 -15.56 -9.97 -0.80
N LYS A 723 -16.88 -9.82 -0.60
CA LYS A 723 -17.59 -8.54 -0.36
C LYS A 723 -17.34 -7.48 -1.43
N LEU A 724 -17.10 -7.89 -2.67
CA LEU A 724 -16.82 -6.98 -3.77
C LEU A 724 -18.11 -6.28 -4.24
N PRO A 725 -18.09 -4.97 -4.50
CA PRO A 725 -19.22 -4.30 -5.13
C PRO A 725 -19.42 -4.82 -6.56
N GLY A 726 -20.65 -5.18 -6.90
CA GLY A 726 -21.05 -5.46 -8.29
C GLY A 726 -21.37 -4.19 -9.09
N MET A 727 -21.83 -4.34 -10.32
CA MET A 727 -22.24 -3.26 -11.22
C MET A 727 -23.71 -3.35 -11.59
N LYS A 728 -24.38 -2.20 -11.71
CA LYS A 728 -25.72 -2.10 -12.30
C LYS A 728 -25.73 -1.01 -13.38
N VAL A 729 -26.36 -1.27 -14.53
CA VAL A 729 -26.36 -0.35 -15.67
C VAL A 729 -27.79 -0.01 -16.07
N LEU A 730 -28.20 1.25 -15.91
CA LEU A 730 -29.58 1.69 -16.13
C LEU A 730 -30.05 1.51 -17.57
N GLN A 731 -29.16 1.58 -18.57
CA GLN A 731 -29.53 1.27 -19.96
C GLN A 731 -30.05 -0.17 -20.15
N PHE A 732 -29.75 -1.09 -19.22
CA PHE A 732 -30.26 -2.47 -19.25
C PHE A 732 -31.51 -2.69 -18.39
N ALA A 733 -31.98 -1.66 -17.68
CA ALA A 733 -33.07 -1.77 -16.71
C ALA A 733 -34.47 -1.91 -17.34
N PHE A 734 -34.60 -1.61 -18.63
CA PHE A 734 -35.90 -1.44 -19.28
C PHE A 734 -36.18 -2.49 -20.36
N SER A 735 -35.34 -3.52 -20.51
CA SER A 735 -35.47 -4.55 -21.55
C SER A 735 -36.39 -5.72 -21.18
N SER A 736 -36.78 -5.86 -19.91
CA SER A 736 -37.68 -6.93 -19.43
C SER A 736 -38.86 -6.35 -18.64
N ASP A 737 -39.12 -6.78 -17.40
CA ASP A 737 -40.25 -6.32 -16.59
C ASP A 737 -39.78 -5.64 -15.27
N LYS A 738 -40.70 -5.48 -14.30
CA LYS A 738 -40.43 -4.82 -13.01
C LYS A 738 -39.43 -5.57 -12.11
N THR A 739 -39.12 -6.83 -12.39
CA THR A 739 -38.13 -7.64 -11.63
C THR A 739 -36.72 -7.53 -12.20
N ASN A 740 -36.50 -6.75 -13.28
CA ASN A 740 -35.17 -6.54 -13.84
C ASN A 740 -34.22 -5.98 -12.76
N GLU A 741 -33.12 -6.68 -12.50
CA GLU A 741 -32.18 -6.33 -11.44
C GLU A 741 -31.42 -5.01 -11.67
N ASN A 742 -31.43 -4.50 -12.90
CA ASN A 742 -30.86 -3.20 -13.23
C ASN A 742 -31.82 -2.04 -12.90
N LEU A 743 -33.06 -2.30 -12.43
CA LEU A 743 -33.94 -1.28 -11.87
C LEU A 743 -33.56 -0.92 -10.42
N PRO A 744 -33.39 0.36 -10.06
CA PRO A 744 -32.95 0.80 -8.73
C PRO A 744 -33.71 0.29 -7.52
N HIS A 745 -35.01 0.03 -7.64
CA HIS A 745 -35.79 -0.52 -6.53
C HIS A 745 -35.48 -1.99 -6.24
N ASN A 746 -34.69 -2.67 -7.10
CA ASN A 746 -34.23 -4.05 -6.93
C ASN A 746 -32.76 -4.13 -6.44
N TYR A 747 -32.11 -3.00 -6.14
CA TYR A 747 -30.70 -2.98 -5.75
C TYR A 747 -30.48 -3.29 -4.26
N GLY A 748 -29.44 -4.07 -3.97
CA GLY A 748 -28.73 -4.01 -2.68
C GLY A 748 -27.87 -2.74 -2.55
N ASN A 749 -27.14 -2.59 -1.44
CA ASN A 749 -26.28 -1.42 -1.26
C ASN A 749 -24.87 -1.60 -1.87
N ASN A 750 -24.34 -2.82 -1.97
CA ASN A 750 -22.96 -3.07 -2.39
C ASN A 750 -22.81 -3.11 -3.93
N PHE A 751 -23.19 -2.02 -4.59
CA PHE A 751 -23.10 -1.89 -6.04
C PHE A 751 -22.55 -0.52 -6.45
N VAL A 752 -22.01 -0.47 -7.66
CA VAL A 752 -21.76 0.74 -8.44
C VAL A 752 -22.83 0.83 -9.53
N VAL A 753 -23.65 1.88 -9.49
CA VAL A 753 -24.64 2.13 -10.55
C VAL A 753 -24.09 3.06 -11.62
N PHE A 754 -24.38 2.74 -12.88
CA PHE A 754 -24.06 3.52 -14.06
C PHE A 754 -25.30 3.89 -14.84
N THR A 755 -25.31 5.04 -15.51
CA THR A 755 -26.27 5.25 -16.61
C THR A 755 -25.94 4.32 -17.78
N GLY A 756 -24.67 4.33 -18.18
CA GLY A 756 -24.04 3.45 -19.16
C GLY A 756 -22.54 3.40 -18.90
N THR A 757 -21.85 2.40 -19.45
CA THR A 757 -20.40 2.26 -19.44
C THR A 757 -19.78 2.88 -20.70
N HIS A 758 -18.49 2.63 -20.94
CA HIS A 758 -17.80 3.05 -22.17
C HIS A 758 -18.21 2.23 -23.41
N ASP A 759 -18.74 1.03 -23.22
CA ASP A 759 -19.25 0.16 -24.29
C ASP A 759 -20.67 0.49 -24.72
N ASN A 760 -21.43 1.14 -23.84
CA ASN A 760 -22.77 1.57 -24.16
C ASN A 760 -22.77 2.79 -25.10
N ASN A 761 -23.90 3.00 -25.76
CA ASN A 761 -24.17 4.29 -26.39
C ASN A 761 -24.28 5.35 -25.29
N THR A 762 -24.16 6.64 -25.65
CA THR A 762 -24.53 7.68 -24.68
C THR A 762 -26.00 7.52 -24.32
N THR A 763 -26.39 7.90 -23.11
CA THR A 763 -27.77 7.71 -22.66
C THR A 763 -28.76 8.46 -23.56
N LEU A 764 -28.39 9.64 -24.07
CA LEU A 764 -29.23 10.34 -25.07
C LEU A 764 -29.28 9.61 -26.42
N GLY A 765 -28.19 8.97 -26.83
CA GLY A 765 -28.13 8.13 -28.03
C GLY A 765 -29.05 6.91 -27.90
N TRP A 766 -28.91 6.16 -26.80
CA TRP A 766 -29.75 5.01 -26.47
C TRP A 766 -31.23 5.40 -26.33
N LEU A 767 -31.54 6.47 -25.59
CA LEU A 767 -32.91 6.98 -25.45
C LEU A 767 -33.58 7.31 -26.79
N ARG A 768 -32.80 7.64 -27.84
CA ARG A 768 -33.31 7.88 -29.20
C ARG A 768 -33.50 6.58 -29.99
N SER A 769 -32.79 5.50 -29.66
CA SER A 769 -32.86 4.22 -30.36
C SER A 769 -33.89 3.24 -29.79
N VAL A 770 -34.27 3.34 -28.51
CA VAL A 770 -35.25 2.41 -27.88
C VAL A 770 -36.59 2.34 -28.61
N LYS A 771 -37.12 1.13 -28.77
CA LYS A 771 -38.38 0.81 -29.47
C LYS A 771 -39.21 -0.20 -28.65
N GLY A 772 -40.40 -0.57 -29.13
CA GLY A 772 -41.21 -1.65 -28.55
C GLY A 772 -41.56 -1.46 -27.07
N GLU A 773 -41.55 -2.56 -26.32
CA GLU A 773 -41.84 -2.60 -24.87
C GLU A 773 -40.83 -1.81 -24.04
N GLU A 774 -39.54 -1.84 -24.41
CA GLU A 774 -38.50 -1.06 -23.72
C GLU A 774 -38.83 0.44 -23.74
N LYS A 775 -39.28 0.96 -24.88
CA LYS A 775 -39.72 2.36 -24.99
C LYS A 775 -40.92 2.68 -24.10
N LYS A 776 -41.84 1.74 -23.89
CA LYS A 776 -42.99 1.93 -22.98
C LYS A 776 -42.51 2.05 -21.54
N LEU A 777 -41.62 1.14 -21.10
CA LEU A 777 -41.04 1.19 -19.74
C LEU A 777 -40.19 2.43 -19.51
N VAL A 778 -39.34 2.81 -20.47
CA VAL A 778 -38.58 4.07 -20.41
C VAL A 778 -39.51 5.27 -20.24
N ASN A 779 -40.66 5.31 -20.95
CA ASN A 779 -41.60 6.40 -20.81
C ASN A 779 -42.32 6.41 -19.45
N ILE A 780 -42.55 5.25 -18.84
CA ILE A 780 -43.14 5.13 -17.50
C ILE A 780 -42.17 5.66 -16.43
N TYR A 781 -40.93 5.17 -16.43
CA TYR A 781 -39.94 5.54 -15.40
C TYR A 781 -39.29 6.91 -15.64
N LEU A 782 -38.88 7.21 -16.87
CA LEU A 782 -38.07 8.38 -17.21
C LEU A 782 -38.87 9.48 -17.94
N GLY A 783 -40.06 9.18 -18.45
CA GLY A 783 -40.90 10.12 -19.20
C GLY A 783 -40.57 10.22 -20.69
N ARG A 784 -41.46 10.85 -21.44
CA ARG A 784 -41.43 10.88 -22.92
C ARG A 784 -40.39 11.86 -23.52
N ARG A 785 -40.10 12.96 -22.82
CA ARG A 785 -39.20 14.02 -23.32
C ARG A 785 -37.74 13.62 -23.10
N LYS A 786 -37.03 13.26 -24.18
CA LYS A 786 -35.68 12.65 -24.13
C LYS A 786 -34.63 13.43 -23.31
N LYS A 787 -34.60 14.76 -23.39
CA LYS A 787 -33.67 15.57 -22.57
C LYS A 787 -34.01 15.54 -21.08
N GLN A 788 -35.29 15.43 -20.74
CA GLN A 788 -35.72 15.26 -19.34
C GLN A 788 -35.47 13.83 -18.86
N ALA A 789 -35.72 12.84 -19.72
CA ALA A 789 -35.41 11.44 -19.44
C ALA A 789 -33.91 11.22 -19.15
N LEU A 790 -33.01 11.88 -19.89
CA LEU A 790 -31.57 11.87 -19.60
C LEU A 790 -31.23 12.44 -18.20
N LYS A 791 -31.84 13.56 -17.82
CA LYS A 791 -31.61 14.10 -16.46
C LYS A 791 -32.15 13.16 -15.39
N LYS A 792 -33.34 12.62 -15.62
CA LYS A 792 -33.98 11.63 -14.73
C LYS A 792 -33.17 10.36 -14.61
N SER A 793 -32.51 9.86 -15.67
CA SER A 793 -31.65 8.68 -15.56
C SER A 793 -30.42 8.95 -14.69
N ILE A 794 -29.83 10.14 -14.78
CA ILE A 794 -28.73 10.53 -13.88
C ILE A 794 -29.23 10.65 -12.43
N GLU A 795 -30.36 11.32 -12.20
CA GLU A 795 -30.97 11.40 -10.86
C GLU A 795 -31.37 10.03 -10.30
N MET A 796 -31.80 9.12 -11.17
CA MET A 796 -32.17 7.75 -10.82
C MET A 796 -30.94 6.94 -10.36
N ALA A 797 -29.78 7.11 -11.00
CA ALA A 797 -28.52 6.55 -10.51
C ALA A 797 -28.15 7.12 -9.13
N TRP A 798 -28.21 8.45 -8.95
CA TRP A 798 -27.87 9.09 -7.67
C TRP A 798 -28.83 8.69 -6.53
N SER A 799 -30.13 8.60 -6.80
CA SER A 799 -31.13 8.28 -5.78
C SER A 799 -31.16 6.81 -5.35
N SER A 800 -30.55 5.91 -6.13
CA SER A 800 -30.53 4.47 -5.85
C SER A 800 -29.86 4.11 -4.52
N SER A 801 -30.13 2.91 -3.99
CA SER A 801 -29.49 2.35 -2.80
C SER A 801 -28.00 1.99 -3.00
N ALA A 802 -27.53 1.92 -4.26
CA ALA A 802 -26.15 1.62 -4.59
C ALA A 802 -25.17 2.59 -3.91
N LYS A 803 -24.12 2.04 -3.30
CA LYS A 803 -23.08 2.76 -2.56
C LYS A 803 -22.34 3.77 -3.41
N MET A 804 -22.10 3.44 -4.68
CA MET A 804 -21.41 4.31 -5.64
C MET A 804 -22.30 4.58 -6.86
N ALA A 805 -22.27 5.80 -7.38
CA ALA A 805 -22.94 6.17 -8.63
C ALA A 805 -21.96 6.87 -9.58
N VAL A 806 -21.79 6.37 -10.80
CA VAL A 806 -20.83 6.91 -11.77
C VAL A 806 -21.51 7.12 -13.12
N ILE A 807 -21.30 8.27 -13.76
CA ILE A 807 -21.84 8.55 -15.11
C ILE A 807 -20.73 8.88 -16.10
N PRO A 808 -20.87 8.49 -17.39
CA PRO A 808 -20.01 9.02 -18.44
C PRO A 808 -20.15 10.55 -18.56
N LEU A 809 -19.04 11.25 -18.78
CA LEU A 809 -19.08 12.71 -18.99
C LEU A 809 -20.00 13.11 -20.16
N GLN A 810 -20.12 12.25 -21.19
CA GLN A 810 -21.00 12.43 -22.33
C GLN A 810 -22.46 12.64 -21.92
N ASP A 811 -22.91 11.95 -20.86
CA ASP A 811 -24.28 12.02 -20.38
C ASP A 811 -24.54 13.33 -19.64
N LEU A 812 -23.58 13.78 -18.83
CA LEU A 812 -23.63 15.10 -18.19
C LEU A 812 -23.70 16.23 -19.23
N LEU A 813 -22.93 16.11 -20.32
CA LEU A 813 -22.94 17.06 -21.44
C LEU A 813 -24.19 16.94 -22.33
N GLY A 814 -24.94 15.85 -22.21
CA GLY A 814 -26.10 15.54 -23.03
C GLY A 814 -25.78 15.32 -24.50
N PHE A 815 -24.65 14.66 -24.78
CA PHE A 815 -24.25 14.30 -26.14
C PHE A 815 -24.91 13.00 -26.61
N GLY A 816 -25.18 12.91 -27.92
CA GLY A 816 -25.72 11.71 -28.57
C GLY A 816 -24.62 10.77 -29.07
N SER A 817 -25.00 9.79 -29.89
CA SER A 817 -24.14 8.68 -30.33
C SER A 817 -22.82 9.04 -31.02
N LYS A 818 -22.68 10.25 -31.55
CA LYS A 818 -21.39 10.75 -32.08
C LYS A 818 -20.30 10.88 -31.00
N ALA A 819 -20.69 10.87 -29.73
CA ALA A 819 -19.78 10.91 -28.57
C ALA A 819 -19.57 9.54 -27.90
N ARG A 820 -20.11 8.45 -28.47
CA ARG A 820 -19.90 7.09 -27.96
C ARG A 820 -18.41 6.76 -27.93
N MET A 821 -17.95 6.14 -26.84
CA MET A 821 -16.53 5.82 -26.65
C MET A 821 -16.14 4.55 -27.41
N ASN A 822 -16.89 3.47 -27.24
CA ASN A 822 -16.69 2.20 -27.93
C ASN A 822 -18.02 1.62 -28.46
N THR A 823 -17.96 0.95 -29.61
CA THR A 823 -19.00 0.04 -30.07
C THR A 823 -18.41 -1.37 -30.13
N PRO A 824 -18.76 -2.28 -29.21
CA PRO A 824 -18.32 -3.67 -29.24
C PRO A 824 -18.56 -4.32 -30.60
N GLY A 825 -17.63 -5.18 -31.03
CA GLY A 825 -17.66 -5.84 -32.34
C GLY A 825 -17.17 -5.00 -33.53
N ILE A 826 -16.88 -3.69 -33.35
CA ILE A 826 -16.32 -2.84 -34.41
C ILE A 826 -14.83 -2.61 -34.18
N SER A 827 -13.99 -2.90 -35.19
CA SER A 827 -12.53 -2.88 -35.09
C SER A 827 -11.88 -1.50 -35.21
N SER A 828 -12.58 -0.48 -35.73
CA SER A 828 -12.02 0.85 -35.97
C SER A 828 -12.99 1.97 -35.63
N GLY A 829 -12.46 3.17 -35.38
CA GLY A 829 -13.28 4.35 -35.07
C GLY A 829 -13.74 4.46 -33.61
N ASN A 830 -13.20 3.64 -32.70
CA ASN A 830 -13.46 3.70 -31.25
C ASN A 830 -12.39 4.51 -30.50
N TRP A 831 -12.59 4.71 -29.19
CA TRP A 831 -11.65 5.25 -28.19
C TRP A 831 -11.16 6.69 -28.39
N GLY A 832 -11.55 7.31 -29.50
CA GLY A 832 -11.06 8.61 -29.91
C GLY A 832 -11.85 9.79 -29.36
N TRP A 833 -13.00 9.63 -28.71
CA TRP A 833 -13.84 10.78 -28.33
C TRP A 833 -13.12 11.74 -27.35
N ARG A 834 -13.26 13.06 -27.57
CA ARG A 834 -12.72 14.12 -26.71
C ARG A 834 -13.73 15.24 -26.50
N PHE A 835 -13.68 15.88 -25.33
CA PHE A 835 -14.47 17.09 -25.04
C PHE A 835 -13.60 18.35 -25.06
N GLN A 836 -14.23 19.52 -24.92
CA GLN A 836 -13.59 20.82 -24.78
C GLN A 836 -14.12 21.53 -23.54
N TRP A 837 -13.26 22.26 -22.83
CA TRP A 837 -13.63 22.95 -21.59
C TRP A 837 -14.85 23.88 -21.74
N GLY A 838 -14.99 24.60 -22.87
CA GLY A 838 -16.16 25.45 -23.14
C GLY A 838 -17.51 24.70 -23.25
N GLN A 839 -17.50 23.37 -23.37
CA GLN A 839 -18.70 22.54 -23.35
C GLN A 839 -19.21 22.31 -21.92
N LEU A 840 -18.33 22.33 -20.92
CA LEU A 840 -18.69 22.28 -19.50
C LEU A 840 -19.13 23.65 -19.02
N LYS A 841 -20.44 23.91 -19.16
CA LYS A 841 -21.10 25.12 -18.67
C LYS A 841 -21.48 25.03 -17.18
N GLN A 842 -21.65 26.18 -16.53
CA GLN A 842 -22.06 26.30 -15.11
C GLN A 842 -23.33 25.49 -14.77
N LYS A 843 -24.27 25.34 -15.70
CA LYS A 843 -25.48 24.52 -15.50
C LYS A 843 -25.18 23.04 -15.18
N HIS A 844 -24.07 22.48 -15.69
CA HIS A 844 -23.68 21.10 -15.43
C HIS A 844 -23.11 20.97 -14.01
N SER A 845 -22.25 21.92 -13.62
CA SER A 845 -21.72 22.04 -12.25
C SER A 845 -22.85 22.20 -11.23
N LYS A 846 -23.78 23.13 -11.47
CA LYS A 846 -24.96 23.34 -10.62
C LYS A 846 -25.80 22.06 -10.49
N PHE A 847 -26.09 21.40 -11.60
CA PHE A 847 -26.83 20.14 -11.60
C PHE A 847 -26.14 19.05 -10.77
N LEU A 848 -24.83 18.83 -10.96
CA LEU A 848 -24.07 17.84 -10.18
C LEU A 848 -24.09 18.13 -8.68
N LYS A 849 -23.84 19.39 -8.27
CA LYS A 849 -23.88 19.78 -6.85
C LYS A 849 -25.25 19.56 -6.24
N GLU A 850 -26.31 19.97 -6.94
CA GLU A 850 -27.69 19.83 -6.47
C GLU A 850 -28.07 18.37 -6.26
N ILE A 851 -27.82 17.47 -7.22
CA ILE A 851 -28.18 16.06 -7.08
C ILE A 851 -27.30 15.35 -6.03
N THR A 852 -26.03 15.72 -5.94
CA THR A 852 -25.09 15.12 -4.98
C THR A 852 -25.49 15.48 -3.55
N ASN A 853 -25.83 16.74 -3.30
CA ASN A 853 -26.35 17.18 -2.00
C ASN A 853 -27.72 16.56 -1.70
N LYS A 854 -28.64 16.57 -2.67
CA LYS A 854 -30.00 16.02 -2.51
C LYS A 854 -30.00 14.54 -2.10
N TYR A 855 -29.07 13.75 -2.61
CA TYR A 855 -29.01 12.30 -2.39
C TYR A 855 -27.86 11.84 -1.48
N ASN A 856 -27.26 12.79 -0.75
CA ASN A 856 -26.18 12.57 0.24
C ASN A 856 -25.04 11.70 -0.30
N ARG A 857 -24.38 12.17 -1.38
CA ARG A 857 -23.24 11.49 -2.00
C ARG A 857 -21.93 12.27 -1.89
#